data_AF-A0A0J1H2M7-F1
#
_entry.id   AF-A0A0J1H2M7-F1
#
_cell.length_a   1.000
_cell.length_b   1.000
_cell.length_c   1.000
_cell.angle_alpha   90.00
_cell.angle_beta   90.00
_cell.angle_gamma   90.00
#
_symmetry.space_group_name_H-M   'P 1'
#
loop_
_entity.id
_entity.type
_entity.pdbx_description
1 polymer ?
#
loop_
_entity_poly.entity_id
_entity_poly.type
_entity_poly.pdbx_seq_one_letter_code
_entity_poly.pdbx_strand_id
1 'polypeptide(L)'
;MILLLVFLWGGGGSPPSAIAQVYPSTATGWVLPGAWQKPLAPAMFKTPDDVKQWEAAHADIIFGSLQDVAKNTQTIALGYMYSQKWDCRPGRQEAWMHRQAMRQGFDPENMYLHYGEDTVLKVPVINSGMAALLNGKPYHLLLVRDGNFSTARLPMRITSADTLFAISAYPSQDVIIDAHATPTVALSQPNTAGDIGQWRSVKMAWQPVNASNSPSAGSAWQGERLDQITWQPALARYQGRMLNSGLKALDDGLPVWVMALSWPVDGTVHAVTFQPWITTKGDAMHFPGWDDRNDQDGDGWVNNQEWGARANTAASARFRHQARVIPAGHMWPNTCWYRTNFTAPAINTLHAQWYRHDWQQQGLSGAYNDDMAKLLGENQFSLLSGGTLIEITHPVGHQHTSMIYAQQMANFLQLVKTTTKTQWLAANISELNLWEYAAWPTAFRNVVDVWLREHYLSPAVGLERLQRKWDSFALAKRDDKSLIMVTTKGGRSSQNPLSPEAWNQDIATGLALYYLFNIPGQTYYHSWNQTFYYGSGNTDVSQDNPTNSTWYRGGVPKNWAYQPSAMLRVAIGSPVNAPAGYPPVYWQSKVDKAPSSHDVIKINQTERVPLNPANWFWLYRSGWWGEFPEEGVIARQYSEGLVVYRATRIHDDPHFFHATPRRVSLPGEYQRVNVDGSLSQPVRHIELKGYEGVVLKRYPSR
;
A
#
# COMPACT_ATOMS: atom_id res chain seq x y z
N MET A 1 47.73 -37.04 -33.14
CA MET A 1 48.08 -35.90 -32.29
C MET A 1 47.70 -34.64 -33.06
N ILE A 2 46.60 -33.99 -32.65
CA ILE A 2 46.18 -32.59 -32.85
C ILE A 2 44.68 -32.59 -32.51
N LEU A 3 44.36 -32.04 -31.33
CA LEU A 3 43.02 -31.70 -30.89
C LEU A 3 42.50 -30.51 -31.71
N LEU A 4 41.25 -30.56 -32.15
CA LEU A 4 40.43 -29.35 -32.27
C LEU A 4 39.03 -29.65 -31.74
N LEU A 5 38.70 -29.00 -30.61
CA LEU A 5 37.39 -28.99 -29.99
C LEU A 5 36.41 -28.20 -30.86
N VAL A 6 35.30 -28.84 -31.24
CA VAL A 6 34.07 -28.18 -31.67
C VAL A 6 33.13 -28.16 -30.48
N PHE A 7 32.91 -26.98 -29.90
CA PHE A 7 31.84 -26.76 -28.92
C PHE A 7 30.51 -26.65 -29.65
N LEU A 8 29.70 -27.71 -29.58
CA LEU A 8 28.28 -27.68 -29.91
C LEU A 8 27.52 -27.00 -28.75
N TRP A 9 26.93 -25.85 -29.04
CA TRP A 9 25.84 -25.29 -28.25
C TRP A 9 24.62 -26.22 -28.36
N GLY A 10 24.28 -26.88 -27.26
CA GLY A 10 23.09 -27.71 -27.10
C GLY A 10 22.42 -27.38 -25.77
N GLY A 11 21.11 -27.13 -25.83
CA GLY A 11 20.33 -26.54 -24.77
C GLY A 11 20.27 -27.34 -23.47
N GLY A 12 19.94 -26.60 -22.40
CA GLY A 12 19.78 -27.14 -21.06
C GLY A 12 19.48 -26.01 -20.10
N GLY A 13 18.41 -25.24 -20.35
CA GLY A 13 17.85 -24.37 -19.32
C GLY A 13 17.43 -25.25 -18.15
N SER A 14 18.25 -25.28 -17.11
CA SER A 14 17.84 -25.83 -15.82
C SER A 14 16.62 -25.03 -15.34
N PRO A 15 15.53 -25.66 -14.88
CA PRO A 15 14.49 -24.90 -14.20
C PRO A 15 15.13 -24.20 -12.98
N PRO A 16 14.71 -22.99 -12.62
CA PRO A 16 15.15 -22.39 -11.37
C PRO A 16 14.80 -23.38 -10.26
N SER A 17 15.82 -23.77 -9.48
CA SER A 17 15.71 -24.67 -8.35
C SER A 17 14.50 -24.30 -7.51
N ALA A 18 13.52 -25.21 -7.41
CA ALA A 18 12.41 -25.04 -6.50
C ALA A 18 12.99 -24.82 -5.11
N ILE A 19 12.82 -23.62 -4.56
CA ILE A 19 13.06 -23.39 -3.13
C ILE A 19 12.10 -24.35 -2.43
N ALA A 20 12.64 -25.35 -1.74
CA ALA A 20 11.83 -26.27 -0.96
C ALA A 20 11.04 -25.42 0.05
N GLN A 21 9.71 -25.60 0.07
CA GLN A 21 8.84 -24.89 1.01
C GLN A 21 9.32 -25.07 2.45
N VAL A 22 9.27 -24.02 3.27
CA VAL A 22 9.76 -24.03 4.67
C VAL A 22 9.07 -25.11 5.50
N TYR A 23 7.77 -25.32 5.30
CA TYR A 23 6.97 -26.29 6.04
C TYR A 23 6.39 -27.38 5.13
N PRO A 24 6.23 -28.62 5.61
CA PRO A 24 5.94 -29.78 4.76
C PRO A 24 4.58 -29.76 4.04
N SER A 25 3.58 -29.07 4.57
CA SER A 25 2.22 -29.07 4.02
C SER A 25 1.77 -27.73 3.45
N THR A 26 2.53 -26.66 3.65
CA THR A 26 2.19 -25.33 3.15
C THR A 26 3.39 -24.40 3.15
N ALA A 27 3.37 -23.41 2.26
CA ALA A 27 4.22 -22.25 2.35
C ALA A 27 3.70 -21.21 3.37
N THR A 28 4.58 -20.36 3.87
CA THR A 28 4.29 -19.24 4.78
C THR A 28 4.82 -17.92 4.24
N GLY A 29 4.29 -16.81 4.74
CA GLY A 29 4.81 -15.49 4.39
C GLY A 29 4.66 -14.44 5.48
N TRP A 30 5.40 -13.35 5.32
CA TRP A 30 5.35 -12.18 6.20
C TRP A 30 4.81 -10.97 5.44
N VAL A 31 4.05 -10.12 6.13
CA VAL A 31 3.55 -8.86 5.59
C VAL A 31 4.15 -7.72 6.41
N LEU A 32 4.87 -6.85 5.72
CA LEU A 32 5.60 -5.70 6.23
C LEU A 32 6.43 -6.02 7.49
N PRO A 33 7.33 -7.03 7.45
CA PRO A 33 8.30 -7.21 8.53
C PRO A 33 9.22 -5.98 8.64
N GLY A 34 9.71 -5.71 9.85
CA GLY A 34 10.52 -4.52 10.11
C GLY A 34 10.36 -4.00 11.54
N ALA A 35 11.08 -2.93 11.86
CA ALA A 35 11.14 -2.38 13.22
C ALA A 35 11.53 -3.46 14.26
N TRP A 36 12.48 -4.34 13.89
CA TRP A 36 12.98 -5.39 14.76
C TRP A 36 13.53 -4.81 16.06
N GLN A 37 13.19 -5.44 17.17
CA GLN A 37 13.60 -5.03 18.49
C GLN A 37 14.20 -6.22 19.24
N LYS A 38 15.10 -5.91 20.18
CA LYS A 38 15.52 -6.89 21.16
C LYS A 38 14.30 -7.30 22.00
N PRO A 39 14.05 -8.60 22.23
CA PRO A 39 12.99 -9.03 23.14
C PRO A 39 13.17 -8.45 24.54
N LEU A 40 12.05 -8.05 25.14
CA LEU A 40 11.99 -7.55 26.53
C LEU A 40 11.56 -8.64 27.52
N ALA A 41 11.00 -9.73 27.02
CA ALA A 41 10.59 -10.91 27.78
C ALA A 41 11.37 -12.16 27.32
N PRO A 42 11.36 -13.26 28.10
CA PRO A 42 12.03 -14.50 27.70
C PRO A 42 11.59 -14.98 26.31
N ALA A 43 12.56 -15.03 25.39
CA ALA A 43 12.44 -15.48 24.01
C ALA A 43 13.77 -16.10 23.57
N MET A 44 13.77 -16.84 22.46
CA MET A 44 14.99 -17.47 21.92
C MET A 44 15.98 -16.47 21.27
N PHE A 45 15.58 -15.21 21.10
CA PHE A 45 16.34 -14.18 20.41
C PHE A 45 17.07 -13.26 21.40
N LYS A 46 18.30 -12.87 21.07
CA LYS A 46 19.14 -11.96 21.86
C LYS A 46 19.25 -10.58 21.24
N THR A 47 19.08 -10.49 19.91
CA THR A 47 19.25 -9.25 19.14
C THR A 47 18.08 -9.01 18.16
N PRO A 48 17.89 -7.77 17.66
CA PRO A 48 16.98 -7.51 16.54
C PRO A 48 17.31 -8.33 15.29
N ASP A 49 18.60 -8.57 15.01
CA ASP A 49 19.02 -9.32 13.82
C ASP A 49 18.70 -10.81 13.93
N ASP A 50 18.73 -11.38 15.15
CA ASP A 50 18.28 -12.76 15.40
C ASP A 50 16.80 -12.93 15.00
N VAL A 51 15.96 -11.94 15.29
CA VAL A 51 14.53 -11.94 14.91
C VAL A 51 14.39 -11.88 13.40
N LYS A 52 15.11 -10.96 12.75
CA LYS A 52 15.11 -10.82 11.29
C LYS A 52 15.61 -12.09 10.59
N GLN A 53 16.66 -12.72 11.11
CA GLN A 53 17.19 -13.99 10.59
C GLN A 53 16.19 -15.13 10.77
N TRP A 54 15.51 -15.18 11.91
CA TRP A 54 14.44 -16.14 12.15
C TRP A 54 13.30 -15.95 11.15
N GLU A 55 12.83 -14.72 10.93
CA GLU A 55 11.77 -14.45 9.95
C GLU A 55 12.15 -14.89 8.53
N ALA A 56 13.37 -14.58 8.10
CA ALA A 56 13.89 -15.00 6.79
C ALA A 56 13.93 -16.53 6.62
N ALA A 57 14.17 -17.27 7.71
CA ALA A 57 14.21 -18.74 7.70
C ALA A 57 12.83 -19.40 7.88
N HIS A 58 11.77 -18.62 8.18
CA HIS A 58 10.43 -19.13 8.52
C HIS A 58 9.34 -18.63 7.56
N ALA A 59 9.72 -18.11 6.40
CA ALA A 59 8.82 -17.69 5.33
C ALA A 59 9.40 -17.99 3.94
N ASP A 60 8.52 -18.34 3.02
CA ASP A 60 8.82 -18.52 1.60
C ASP A 60 8.68 -17.20 0.83
N ILE A 61 7.78 -16.33 1.28
CA ILE A 61 7.45 -15.04 0.64
C ILE A 61 7.37 -13.90 1.65
N ILE A 62 7.87 -12.73 1.26
CA ILE A 62 7.85 -11.50 2.05
C ILE A 62 7.11 -10.42 1.26
N PHE A 63 5.98 -9.94 1.76
CA PHE A 63 5.34 -8.73 1.28
C PHE A 63 5.96 -7.54 2.02
N GLY A 64 6.73 -6.73 1.31
CA GLY A 64 7.62 -5.71 1.84
C GLY A 64 9.08 -6.06 1.56
N SER A 65 9.96 -5.77 2.52
CA SER A 65 11.40 -5.98 2.39
C SER A 65 11.97 -6.33 3.76
N LEU A 66 12.97 -7.21 3.80
CA LEU A 66 13.76 -7.46 5.00
C LEU A 66 14.82 -6.37 5.25
N GLN A 67 14.81 -5.30 4.45
CA GLN A 67 15.77 -4.19 4.50
C GLN A 67 17.23 -4.68 4.41
N ASP A 68 17.43 -5.76 3.66
CA ASP A 68 18.68 -6.49 3.53
C ASP A 68 18.72 -7.16 2.18
N VAL A 69 19.59 -6.68 1.30
CA VAL A 69 19.68 -7.15 -0.08
C VAL A 69 19.97 -8.64 -0.13
N ALA A 70 20.89 -9.14 0.70
CA ALA A 70 21.27 -10.54 0.69
C ALA A 70 20.10 -11.44 1.10
N LYS A 71 19.37 -11.08 2.16
CA LYS A 71 18.19 -11.86 2.58
C LYS A 71 17.01 -11.74 1.61
N ASN A 72 16.80 -10.57 1.02
CA ASN A 72 15.78 -10.40 -0.01
C ASN A 72 16.07 -11.30 -1.21
N THR A 73 17.33 -11.41 -1.65
CA THR A 73 17.70 -12.30 -2.76
C THR A 73 17.60 -13.80 -2.43
N GLN A 74 17.56 -14.16 -1.15
CA GLN A 74 17.39 -15.55 -0.68
C GLN A 74 15.91 -15.94 -0.49
N THR A 75 15.00 -14.98 -0.59
CA THR A 75 13.55 -15.15 -0.37
C THR A 75 12.78 -14.60 -1.58
N ILE A 76 11.47 -14.80 -1.62
CA ILE A 76 10.62 -14.07 -2.57
C ILE A 76 10.20 -12.76 -1.90
N ALA A 77 11.01 -11.71 -2.02
CA ALA A 77 10.72 -10.40 -1.44
C ALA A 77 9.99 -9.48 -2.43
N LEU A 78 8.78 -9.05 -2.08
CA LEU A 78 7.91 -8.20 -2.88
C LEU A 78 7.85 -6.81 -2.26
N GLY A 79 8.65 -5.87 -2.77
CA GLY A 79 8.70 -4.50 -2.23
C GLY A 79 7.35 -3.79 -2.19
N TYR A 80 7.29 -2.69 -1.45
CA TYR A 80 6.08 -1.87 -1.39
C TYR A 80 5.99 -0.97 -2.63
N MET A 81 4.81 -0.90 -3.28
CA MET A 81 4.58 0.03 -4.37
C MET A 81 3.20 0.68 -4.33
N TYR A 82 3.14 1.90 -4.85
CA TYR A 82 1.90 2.55 -5.27
C TYR A 82 2.13 3.12 -6.67
N SER A 83 1.54 2.52 -7.69
CA SER A 83 1.64 3.06 -9.05
C SER A 83 0.67 4.21 -9.30
N GLN A 84 -0.44 4.28 -8.55
CA GLN A 84 -1.56 5.20 -8.76
C GLN A 84 -1.44 6.52 -7.97
N LYS A 85 -0.29 6.79 -7.36
CA LYS A 85 -0.04 8.00 -6.58
C LYS A 85 1.39 8.51 -6.71
N TRP A 86 1.52 9.81 -6.49
CA TRP A 86 2.76 10.52 -6.18
C TRP A 86 2.57 11.31 -4.89
N ASP A 87 3.59 11.42 -4.06
CA ASP A 87 3.49 12.17 -2.81
C ASP A 87 3.53 13.68 -3.07
N CYS A 88 2.62 14.44 -2.43
CA CYS A 88 2.60 15.90 -2.56
C CYS A 88 3.86 16.56 -2.02
N ARG A 89 4.55 15.87 -1.11
CA ARG A 89 5.88 16.22 -0.65
C ARG A 89 6.84 15.20 -1.26
N PRO A 90 7.56 15.56 -2.36
CA PRO A 90 8.39 14.62 -3.10
C PRO A 90 9.38 13.85 -2.22
N GLY A 91 9.44 12.53 -2.44
CA GLY A 91 10.43 11.63 -1.88
C GLY A 91 11.48 11.22 -2.90
N ARG A 92 12.12 10.07 -2.66
CA ARG A 92 13.17 9.51 -3.54
C ARG A 92 12.64 9.21 -4.94
N GLN A 93 11.44 8.63 -5.04
CA GLN A 93 10.85 8.22 -6.30
C GLN A 93 10.53 9.45 -7.18
N GLU A 94 9.85 10.46 -6.63
CA GLU A 94 9.56 11.70 -7.35
C GLU A 94 10.85 12.42 -7.76
N ALA A 95 11.86 12.48 -6.88
CA ALA A 95 13.15 13.08 -7.20
C ALA A 95 13.83 12.39 -8.39
N TRP A 96 13.88 11.06 -8.39
CA TRP A 96 14.45 10.30 -9.49
C TRP A 96 13.66 10.52 -10.79
N MET A 97 12.32 10.46 -10.71
CA MET A 97 11.45 10.64 -11.87
C MET A 97 11.59 12.01 -12.51
N HIS A 98 11.52 13.09 -11.72
CA HIS A 98 11.72 14.47 -12.21
C HIS A 98 13.09 14.64 -12.85
N ARG A 99 14.14 14.12 -12.20
CA ARG A 99 15.50 14.19 -12.72
C ARG A 99 15.68 13.47 -14.05
N GLN A 100 15.12 12.26 -14.20
CA GLN A 100 15.21 11.52 -15.46
C GLN A 100 14.36 12.15 -16.56
N ALA A 101 13.15 12.63 -16.23
CA ALA A 101 12.28 13.33 -17.17
C ALA A 101 12.98 14.57 -17.74
N MET A 102 13.51 15.45 -16.88
CA MET A 102 14.24 16.64 -17.32
C MET A 102 15.47 16.33 -18.16
N ARG A 103 16.25 15.30 -17.79
CA ARG A 103 17.42 14.85 -18.58
C ARG A 103 17.07 14.38 -19.98
N GLN A 104 15.85 13.89 -20.17
CA GLN A 104 15.35 13.40 -21.45
C GLN A 104 14.46 14.43 -22.16
N GLY A 105 14.36 15.65 -21.64
CA GLY A 105 13.56 16.72 -22.21
C GLY A 105 12.05 16.51 -22.08
N PHE A 106 11.61 15.65 -21.16
CA PHE A 106 10.20 15.46 -20.85
C PHE A 106 9.76 16.40 -19.73
N ASP A 107 8.61 17.03 -19.92
CA ASP A 107 7.94 17.81 -18.88
C ASP A 107 7.48 16.89 -17.72
N PRO A 108 7.97 17.09 -16.48
CA PRO A 108 7.55 16.32 -15.31
C PRO A 108 6.06 16.44 -14.98
N GLU A 109 5.36 17.49 -15.43
CA GLU A 109 3.91 17.58 -15.18
C GLU A 109 3.16 16.43 -15.86
N ASN A 110 3.69 15.84 -16.94
CA ASN A 110 3.09 14.67 -17.57
C ASN A 110 3.05 13.41 -16.67
N MET A 111 3.64 13.44 -15.47
CA MET A 111 3.48 12.42 -14.44
C MET A 111 2.13 12.47 -13.72
N TYR A 112 1.42 13.60 -13.75
CA TYR A 112 0.23 13.87 -12.94
C TYR A 112 -1.01 14.04 -13.81
N LEU A 113 -2.17 13.66 -13.28
CA LEU A 113 -3.46 14.04 -13.87
C LEU A 113 -3.81 15.48 -13.47
N HIS A 114 -4.50 16.18 -14.37
CA HIS A 114 -4.92 17.57 -14.16
C HIS A 114 -6.42 17.78 -14.39
N TYR A 115 -7.02 18.67 -13.59
CA TYR A 115 -8.33 19.23 -13.89
C TYR A 115 -8.26 20.19 -15.07
N GLY A 116 -9.16 20.06 -16.04
CA GLY A 116 -9.28 20.95 -17.20
C GLY A 116 -10.07 22.24 -16.92
N GLU A 117 -10.80 22.27 -15.81
CA GLU A 117 -11.54 23.43 -15.33
C GLU A 117 -11.54 23.49 -13.80
N ASP A 118 -11.84 24.67 -13.27
CA ASP A 118 -11.98 24.91 -11.85
C ASP A 118 -12.97 23.92 -11.24
N THR A 119 -12.49 23.19 -10.25
CA THR A 119 -13.15 22.03 -9.69
C THR A 119 -13.45 22.25 -8.23
N VAL A 120 -14.66 21.87 -7.81
CA VAL A 120 -15.08 21.92 -6.41
C VAL A 120 -15.44 20.53 -5.94
N LEU A 121 -14.76 20.06 -4.90
CA LEU A 121 -15.03 18.78 -4.25
C LEU A 121 -15.65 19.00 -2.87
N LYS A 122 -16.57 18.12 -2.49
CA LYS A 122 -17.03 17.99 -1.11
C LYS A 122 -16.04 17.14 -0.31
N VAL A 123 -15.48 17.72 0.74
CA VAL A 123 -14.46 17.15 1.61
C VAL A 123 -14.83 17.46 3.07
N PRO A 124 -15.66 16.61 3.72
CA PRO A 124 -16.14 16.89 5.07
C PRO A 124 -15.01 16.85 6.12
N VAL A 125 -13.96 16.08 5.86
CA VAL A 125 -12.75 16.00 6.69
C VAL A 125 -11.54 16.13 5.79
N ILE A 126 -10.82 17.23 5.92
CA ILE A 126 -9.58 17.47 5.18
C ILE A 126 -8.47 16.66 5.84
N ASN A 127 -7.74 15.86 5.06
CA ASN A 127 -6.60 15.11 5.57
C ASN A 127 -5.50 16.07 6.05
N SER A 128 -4.96 15.84 7.25
CA SER A 128 -3.87 16.63 7.84
C SER A 128 -2.61 16.68 6.97
N GLY A 129 -2.38 15.68 6.10
CA GLY A 129 -1.28 15.69 5.12
C GLY A 129 -1.36 16.82 4.10
N MET A 130 -2.54 17.40 3.86
CA MET A 130 -2.77 18.55 2.97
C MET A 130 -2.22 19.87 3.54
N ALA A 131 -1.87 19.91 4.82
CA ALA A 131 -1.51 21.15 5.51
C ALA A 131 -0.31 21.88 4.87
N ALA A 132 0.59 21.17 4.19
CA ALA A 132 1.70 21.82 3.48
C ALA A 132 1.20 22.65 2.28
N LEU A 133 0.27 22.11 1.49
CA LEU A 133 -0.30 22.80 0.33
C LEU A 133 -1.25 23.93 0.75
N LEU A 134 -2.14 23.67 1.71
CA LEU A 134 -3.14 24.63 2.18
C LEU A 134 -2.53 25.85 2.88
N ASN A 135 -1.39 25.65 3.54
CA ASN A 135 -0.67 26.75 4.20
C ASN A 135 0.51 27.25 3.36
N GLY A 136 0.67 26.77 2.12
CA GLY A 136 1.75 27.20 1.23
C GLY A 136 3.15 27.01 1.81
N LYS A 137 3.35 25.96 2.64
CA LYS A 137 4.62 25.75 3.32
C LYS A 137 5.72 25.46 2.29
N PRO A 138 6.90 26.10 2.41
CA PRO A 138 8.03 25.75 1.57
C PRO A 138 8.42 24.29 1.80
N TYR A 139 8.95 23.65 0.76
CA TYR A 139 9.50 22.30 0.85
C TYR A 139 10.64 22.23 1.87
N HIS A 140 11.47 23.28 1.92
CA HIS A 140 12.51 23.46 2.92
C HIS A 140 12.92 24.93 3.10
N LEU A 141 13.55 25.26 4.23
CA LEU A 141 14.13 26.57 4.51
C LEU A 141 15.58 26.39 5.01
N LEU A 142 16.52 27.12 4.40
CA LEU A 142 17.92 27.14 4.82
C LEU A 142 18.38 28.56 5.16
N LEU A 143 19.00 28.73 6.31
CA LEU A 143 19.76 29.93 6.64
C LEU A 143 21.17 29.81 6.07
N VAL A 144 21.59 30.85 5.35
CA VAL A 144 22.97 31.11 4.96
C VAL A 144 23.52 32.21 5.85
N ARG A 145 24.49 31.87 6.69
CA ARG A 145 25.20 32.80 7.59
C ARG A 145 26.68 32.53 7.53
N ASP A 146 27.48 33.55 7.24
CA ASP A 146 28.95 33.44 7.11
C ASP A 146 29.39 32.32 6.14
N GLY A 147 28.63 32.13 5.05
CA GLY A 147 28.87 31.07 4.07
C GLY A 147 28.49 29.64 4.51
N ASN A 148 27.89 29.48 5.68
CA ASN A 148 27.41 28.19 6.20
C ASN A 148 25.91 28.02 5.97
N PHE A 149 25.51 26.80 5.58
CA PHE A 149 24.12 26.41 5.36
C PHE A 149 23.60 25.65 6.57
N SER A 150 22.44 26.05 7.10
CA SER A 150 21.77 25.35 8.20
C SER A 150 20.25 25.37 8.01
N THR A 151 19.54 24.37 8.53
CA THR A 151 18.08 24.37 8.52
C THR A 151 17.54 25.55 9.33
N ALA A 152 16.72 26.38 8.70
CA ALA A 152 16.06 27.49 9.37
C ALA A 152 14.79 27.00 10.11
N ARG A 153 14.60 27.47 11.34
CA ARG A 153 13.43 27.17 12.18
C ARG A 153 12.81 28.47 12.62
N LEU A 154 11.60 28.78 12.13
CA LEU A 154 10.90 30.02 12.43
C LEU A 154 10.06 29.88 13.73
N PRO A 155 9.84 30.97 14.50
CA PRO A 155 10.39 32.30 14.28
C PRO A 155 11.90 32.34 14.57
N MET A 156 12.65 33.16 13.83
CA MET A 156 14.10 33.31 14.05
C MET A 156 14.58 34.73 13.85
N ARG A 157 15.68 35.06 14.54
CA ARG A 157 16.41 36.31 14.32
C ARG A 157 17.30 36.20 13.09
N ILE A 158 17.24 37.24 12.27
CA ILE A 158 18.07 37.44 11.08
C ILE A 158 18.81 38.76 11.20
N THR A 159 19.99 38.82 10.59
CA THR A 159 20.79 40.03 10.42
C THR A 159 20.77 40.45 8.96
N SER A 160 21.17 41.69 8.69
CA SER A 160 21.33 42.21 7.31
C SER A 160 22.36 41.44 6.46
N ALA A 161 23.23 40.63 7.08
CA ALA A 161 24.19 39.77 6.38
C ALA A 161 23.65 38.36 6.07
N ASP A 162 22.51 37.99 6.66
CA ASP A 162 21.93 36.66 6.48
C ASP A 162 21.15 36.57 5.16
N THR A 163 21.08 35.36 4.61
CA THR A 163 20.16 35.04 3.53
C THR A 163 19.35 33.80 3.88
N LEU A 164 18.04 33.87 3.68
CA LEU A 164 17.15 32.73 3.85
C LEU A 164 16.79 32.16 2.48
N PHE A 165 17.13 30.90 2.23
CA PHE A 165 16.69 30.19 1.04
C PHE A 165 15.35 29.51 1.29
N ALA A 166 14.32 29.96 0.60
CA ALA A 166 13.02 29.29 0.53
C ALA A 166 13.00 28.35 -0.68
N ILE A 167 12.95 27.05 -0.39
CA ILE A 167 12.98 25.98 -1.40
C ILE A 167 11.56 25.47 -1.61
N SER A 168 11.14 25.41 -2.87
CA SER A 168 9.86 24.86 -3.29
C SER A 168 10.03 23.70 -4.26
N ALA A 169 9.08 22.76 -4.22
CA ALA A 169 8.97 21.66 -5.17
C ALA A 169 8.17 22.03 -6.43
N TYR A 170 7.70 23.28 -6.53
CA TYR A 170 6.95 23.84 -7.65
C TYR A 170 7.15 25.36 -7.70
N PRO A 171 7.00 26.01 -8.87
CA PRO A 171 7.10 27.46 -8.98
C PRO A 171 5.92 28.16 -8.30
N SER A 172 6.10 29.42 -7.94
CA SER A 172 5.05 30.31 -7.40
C SER A 172 5.28 31.74 -7.92
N GLN A 173 4.19 32.50 -8.07
CA GLN A 173 4.24 33.94 -8.36
C GLN A 173 4.35 34.78 -7.09
N ASP A 174 3.81 34.25 -6.00
CA ASP A 174 3.58 35.02 -4.78
C ASP A 174 4.25 34.36 -3.59
N VAL A 175 4.74 35.21 -2.70
CA VAL A 175 5.29 34.84 -1.40
C VAL A 175 4.65 35.70 -0.32
N ILE A 176 4.29 35.08 0.79
CA ILE A 176 3.81 35.75 1.99
C ILE A 176 4.91 35.62 3.06
N ILE A 177 5.23 36.74 3.67
CA ILE A 177 6.28 36.82 4.69
C ILE A 177 5.69 37.53 5.90
N ASP A 178 5.82 36.90 7.05
CA ASP A 178 5.57 37.54 8.35
C ASP A 178 6.92 37.91 8.95
N ALA A 179 7.26 39.20 8.89
CA ALA A 179 8.54 39.72 9.34
C ALA A 179 8.47 41.23 9.63
N HIS A 180 9.44 41.72 10.40
CA HIS A 180 9.56 43.14 10.74
C HIS A 180 9.72 44.07 9.51
N ALA A 181 10.31 43.57 8.42
CA ALA A 181 10.49 44.31 7.18
C ALA A 181 10.36 43.37 5.98
N THR A 182 10.19 43.94 4.78
CA THR A 182 10.17 43.18 3.53
C THR A 182 11.59 42.87 3.05
N PRO A 183 11.86 41.66 2.54
CA PRO A 183 13.17 41.33 1.98
C PRO A 183 13.32 41.79 0.53
N THR A 184 14.58 41.87 0.11
CA THR A 184 14.94 41.74 -1.30
C THR A 184 14.87 40.27 -1.70
N VAL A 185 14.45 40.00 -2.94
CA VAL A 185 14.24 38.64 -3.45
C VAL A 185 15.11 38.41 -4.68
N ALA A 186 15.77 37.25 -4.72
CA ALA A 186 16.44 36.76 -5.91
C ALA A 186 16.03 35.30 -6.19
N LEU A 187 15.87 34.96 -7.46
CA LEU A 187 15.56 33.61 -7.90
C LEU A 187 16.84 32.90 -8.35
N SER A 188 16.92 31.62 -8.03
CA SER A 188 17.96 30.74 -8.57
C SER A 188 17.86 30.61 -10.10
N GLN A 189 19.02 30.53 -10.76
CA GLN A 189 19.11 30.14 -12.16
C GLN A 189 20.11 28.98 -12.32
N PRO A 190 19.73 27.94 -13.08
CA PRO A 190 20.60 26.79 -13.28
C PRO A 190 21.82 27.13 -14.15
N ASN A 191 22.95 26.50 -13.87
CA ASN A 191 24.10 26.46 -14.78
C ASN A 191 23.98 25.29 -15.77
N THR A 192 25.00 25.09 -16.61
CA THR A 192 25.06 23.98 -17.58
C THR A 192 25.03 22.58 -16.94
N ALA A 193 25.41 22.45 -15.67
CA ALA A 193 25.30 21.21 -14.91
C ALA A 193 23.92 21.02 -14.24
N GLY A 194 23.04 22.03 -14.32
CA GLY A 194 21.74 22.06 -13.66
C GLY A 194 21.79 22.49 -12.20
N ASP A 195 22.97 22.76 -11.63
CA ASP A 195 23.13 23.28 -10.26
C ASP A 195 22.75 24.77 -10.21
N ILE A 196 22.51 25.32 -9.01
CA ILE A 196 22.32 26.77 -8.82
C ILE A 196 23.63 27.47 -9.19
N GLY A 197 23.61 28.18 -10.33
CA GLY A 197 24.79 28.85 -10.88
C GLY A 197 24.85 30.34 -10.53
N GLN A 198 23.70 31.01 -10.56
CA GLN A 198 23.59 32.44 -10.32
C GLN A 198 22.25 32.77 -9.65
N TRP A 199 22.19 33.97 -9.08
CA TRP A 199 21.00 34.55 -8.47
C TRP A 199 20.56 35.76 -9.28
N ARG A 200 19.30 35.79 -9.68
CA ARG A 200 18.72 36.90 -10.43
C ARG A 200 17.74 37.66 -9.52
N SER A 201 18.07 38.90 -9.20
CA SER A 201 17.17 39.77 -8.44
C SER A 201 15.85 39.98 -9.19
N VAL A 202 14.75 39.92 -8.45
CA VAL A 202 13.40 40.11 -8.98
C VAL A 202 12.71 41.30 -8.33
N LYS A 203 11.83 41.95 -9.08
CA LYS A 203 11.07 43.08 -8.57
C LYS A 203 9.76 42.59 -7.95
N MET A 204 9.62 42.82 -6.65
CA MET A 204 8.43 42.46 -5.88
C MET A 204 7.58 43.70 -5.57
N ALA A 205 6.26 43.59 -5.73
CA ALA A 205 5.30 44.51 -5.16
C ALA A 205 4.83 43.98 -3.80
N TRP A 206 5.23 44.64 -2.72
CA TRP A 206 4.85 44.26 -1.37
C TRP A 206 3.58 45.00 -0.92
N GLN A 207 2.61 44.26 -0.41
CA GLN A 207 1.37 44.78 0.15
C GLN A 207 1.18 44.23 1.57
N PRO A 208 0.71 45.04 2.54
CA PRO A 208 0.41 44.54 3.88
C PRO A 208 -0.80 43.60 3.83
N VAL A 209 -0.73 42.48 4.55
CA VAL A 209 -1.83 41.51 4.69
C VAL A 209 -2.62 41.84 5.95
N ASN A 210 -3.95 41.90 5.85
CA ASN A 210 -4.82 42.13 7.01
C ASN A 210 -4.63 41.03 8.08
N ALA A 211 -4.63 41.45 9.35
CA ALA A 211 -4.29 40.62 10.52
C ALA A 211 -5.12 39.33 10.68
N SER A 212 -6.29 39.21 10.03
CA SER A 212 -7.12 38.00 10.06
C SER A 212 -6.50 36.80 9.32
N ASN A 213 -5.51 37.04 8.45
CA ASN A 213 -4.81 35.99 7.69
C ASN A 213 -3.32 35.84 8.11
N SER A 214 -2.90 36.54 9.18
CA SER A 214 -1.52 36.48 9.68
C SER A 214 -1.35 35.27 10.63
N PRO A 215 -0.35 34.39 10.41
CA PRO A 215 -0.05 33.29 11.32
C PRO A 215 0.48 33.75 12.70
N SER A 216 0.88 35.01 12.85
CA SER A 216 1.43 35.54 14.11
C SER A 216 1.25 37.05 14.28
N ALA A 217 1.70 37.60 15.43
CA ALA A 217 1.55 39.00 15.85
C ALA A 217 2.48 40.00 15.11
N GLY A 218 3.20 39.58 14.07
CA GLY A 218 4.04 40.44 13.22
C GLY A 218 3.27 41.16 12.10
N SER A 219 3.98 42.00 11.35
CA SER A 219 3.45 42.61 10.11
C SER A 219 3.60 41.60 8.97
N ALA A 220 2.48 41.04 8.51
CA ALA A 220 2.45 40.17 7.35
C ALA A 220 2.47 40.98 6.03
N TRP A 221 3.30 40.56 5.09
CA TRP A 221 3.49 41.17 3.78
C TRP A 221 3.29 40.12 2.68
N GLN A 222 2.48 40.43 1.68
CA GLN A 222 2.35 39.64 0.46
C GLN A 222 3.16 40.32 -0.64
N GLY A 223 4.09 39.57 -1.24
CA GLY A 223 4.89 39.99 -2.37
C GLY A 223 4.39 39.31 -3.64
N GLU A 224 3.91 40.12 -4.59
CA GLU A 224 3.61 39.67 -5.95
C GLU A 224 4.79 40.00 -6.87
N ARG A 225 5.22 39.04 -7.67
CA ARG A 225 6.29 39.24 -8.64
C ARG A 225 5.80 40.02 -9.85
N LEU A 226 6.50 41.10 -10.19
CA LEU A 226 6.11 41.99 -11.30
C LEU A 226 6.82 41.68 -12.63
N ASP A 227 7.81 40.79 -12.63
CA ASP A 227 8.62 40.50 -13.82
C ASP A 227 8.17 39.24 -14.57
N GLN A 228 8.42 39.23 -15.88
CA GLN A 228 8.15 38.11 -16.79
C GLN A 228 9.30 37.08 -16.81
N ILE A 229 10.00 36.91 -15.69
CA ILE A 229 11.14 36.00 -15.64
C ILE A 229 10.62 34.59 -15.38
N THR A 230 10.83 33.69 -16.35
CA THR A 230 10.59 32.26 -16.17
C THR A 230 11.51 31.73 -15.05
N TRP A 231 10.89 31.19 -13.98
CA TRP A 231 11.62 30.61 -12.86
C TRP A 231 11.94 29.16 -13.15
N GLN A 232 13.18 28.89 -13.52
CA GLN A 232 13.61 27.53 -13.86
C GLN A 232 14.01 26.74 -12.61
N PRO A 233 13.70 25.44 -12.55
CA PRO A 233 14.18 24.58 -11.48
C PRO A 233 15.68 24.34 -11.60
N ALA A 234 16.35 24.17 -10.47
CA ALA A 234 17.76 23.81 -10.37
C ALA A 234 17.93 22.66 -9.37
N LEU A 235 19.03 21.92 -9.50
CA LEU A 235 19.44 20.97 -8.47
C LEU A 235 19.81 21.74 -7.20
N ALA A 236 19.51 21.18 -6.03
CA ALA A 236 19.80 21.76 -4.72
C ALA A 236 21.32 21.72 -4.37
N ARG A 237 22.14 22.26 -5.28
CA ARG A 237 23.59 22.36 -5.17
C ARG A 237 23.99 23.78 -5.54
N TYR A 238 24.84 24.40 -4.72
CA TYR A 238 25.30 25.77 -4.91
C TYR A 238 26.78 25.85 -4.57
N GLN A 239 27.58 26.49 -5.44
CA GLN A 239 29.03 26.61 -5.27
C GLN A 239 29.75 25.27 -5.03
N GLY A 240 29.35 24.23 -5.77
CA GLY A 240 29.91 22.88 -5.66
C GLY A 240 29.49 22.10 -4.41
N ARG A 241 28.68 22.69 -3.53
CA ARG A 241 28.19 22.07 -2.29
C ARG A 241 26.74 21.65 -2.44
N MET A 242 26.41 20.46 -1.95
CA MET A 242 25.01 20.07 -1.76
C MET A 242 24.40 20.91 -0.64
N LEU A 243 23.20 21.42 -0.85
CA LEU A 243 22.41 22.08 0.18
C LEU A 243 21.90 21.00 1.16
N ASN A 244 22.79 20.54 2.05
CA ASN A 244 22.52 19.44 3.00
C ASN A 244 21.38 19.83 3.95
N SER A 245 20.17 19.46 3.55
CA SER A 245 18.89 19.86 4.16
C SER A 245 18.36 18.83 5.16
N GLY A 246 18.97 17.65 5.21
CA GLY A 246 18.37 16.46 5.82
C GLY A 246 17.17 15.90 5.05
N LEU A 247 16.86 16.43 3.84
CA LEU A 247 15.80 15.93 2.97
C LEU A 247 16.38 15.07 1.86
N LYS A 248 16.18 13.76 1.97
CA LYS A 248 16.69 12.76 1.03
C LYS A 248 16.33 13.03 -0.44
N ALA A 249 15.16 13.60 -0.74
CA ALA A 249 14.79 13.92 -2.11
C ALA A 249 15.72 14.95 -2.77
N LEU A 250 16.21 15.95 -2.00
CA LEU A 250 17.18 16.92 -2.52
C LEU A 250 18.52 16.24 -2.79
N ASP A 251 18.94 15.34 -1.91
CA ASP A 251 20.17 14.56 -2.08
C ASP A 251 20.10 13.62 -3.30
N ASP A 252 18.92 13.06 -3.58
CA ASP A 252 18.65 12.23 -4.75
C ASP A 252 18.50 13.06 -6.06
N GLY A 253 18.54 14.38 -5.95
CA GLY A 253 18.60 15.32 -7.07
C GLY A 253 17.24 15.79 -7.56
N LEU A 254 16.27 15.97 -6.66
CA LEU A 254 15.00 16.65 -6.97
C LEU A 254 15.30 18.06 -7.53
N PRO A 255 14.86 18.38 -8.75
CA PRO A 255 14.86 19.75 -9.25
C PRO A 255 13.92 20.61 -8.41
N VAL A 256 14.40 21.77 -7.96
CA VAL A 256 13.68 22.67 -7.06
C VAL A 256 13.77 24.12 -7.49
N TRP A 257 12.80 24.89 -7.01
CA TRP A 257 12.70 26.32 -7.21
C TRP A 257 13.16 27.01 -5.92
N VAL A 258 14.29 27.73 -5.97
CA VAL A 258 14.85 28.39 -4.77
C VAL A 258 14.78 29.90 -4.88
N MET A 259 14.19 30.54 -3.87
CA MET A 259 14.22 31.99 -3.64
C MET A 259 15.22 32.32 -2.53
N ALA A 260 16.12 33.26 -2.78
CA ALA A 260 16.96 33.87 -1.77
C ALA A 260 16.30 35.14 -1.24
N LEU A 261 16.11 35.21 0.07
CA LEU A 261 15.48 36.33 0.79
C LEU A 261 16.54 36.98 1.69
N SER A 262 16.79 38.27 1.49
CA SER A 262 17.76 39.05 2.27
C SER A 262 17.11 40.33 2.77
N TRP A 263 17.19 40.58 4.07
CA TRP A 263 16.58 41.76 4.69
C TRP A 263 17.60 42.89 4.81
N PRO A 264 17.18 44.14 4.57
CA PRO A 264 18.09 45.29 4.67
C PRO A 264 18.42 45.66 6.13
N VAL A 265 17.65 45.14 7.10
CA VAL A 265 17.78 45.44 8.53
C VAL A 265 17.65 44.17 9.35
N ASP A 266 18.31 44.17 10.51
CA ASP A 266 18.18 43.10 11.49
C ASP A 266 16.73 43.01 11.99
N GLY A 267 16.27 41.78 12.26
CA GLY A 267 14.87 41.58 12.65
C GLY A 267 14.53 40.14 12.98
N THR A 268 13.23 39.88 13.09
CA THR A 268 12.67 38.53 13.27
C THR A 268 11.81 38.17 12.08
N VAL A 269 11.99 36.96 11.56
CA VAL A 269 11.12 36.34 10.57
C VAL A 269 10.27 35.30 11.29
N HIS A 270 8.96 35.45 11.21
CA HIS A 270 7.99 34.56 11.84
C HIS A 270 7.47 33.50 10.88
N ALA A 271 7.27 33.84 9.61
CA ALA A 271 6.81 32.91 8.59
C ALA A 271 7.32 33.28 7.19
N VAL A 272 7.52 32.25 6.37
CA VAL A 272 7.70 32.36 4.92
C VAL A 272 6.85 31.27 4.28
N THR A 273 5.88 31.67 3.46
CA THR A 273 4.97 30.76 2.75
C THR A 273 4.80 31.22 1.31
N PHE A 274 4.52 30.30 0.41
CA PHE A 274 4.02 30.61 -0.93
C PHE A 274 2.51 30.80 -0.88
N GLN A 275 1.93 31.55 -1.82
CA GLN A 275 0.47 31.66 -1.89
C GLN A 275 -0.14 30.27 -2.14
N PRO A 276 -1.04 29.78 -1.26
CA PRO A 276 -1.77 28.56 -1.52
C PRO A 276 -2.63 28.71 -2.77
N TRP A 277 -2.61 27.70 -3.65
CA TRP A 277 -3.43 27.64 -4.85
C TRP A 277 -4.71 26.81 -4.67
N ILE A 278 -4.82 26.10 -3.54
CA ILE A 278 -6.03 25.39 -3.13
C ILE A 278 -6.71 26.19 -2.03
N THR A 279 -8.03 26.36 -2.13
CA THR A 279 -8.80 27.07 -1.11
C THR A 279 -9.94 26.21 -0.56
N THR A 280 -10.43 26.56 0.62
CA THR A 280 -11.48 25.82 1.32
C THR A 280 -12.58 26.76 1.78
N LYS A 281 -13.84 26.35 1.62
CA LYS A 281 -15.02 27.08 2.10
C LYS A 281 -16.02 26.09 2.70
N GLY A 282 -16.08 26.01 4.03
CA GLY A 282 -16.86 24.98 4.71
C GLY A 282 -16.31 23.60 4.39
N ASP A 283 -17.16 22.69 3.92
CA ASP A 283 -16.78 21.36 3.43
C ASP A 283 -16.44 21.33 1.93
N ALA A 284 -16.40 22.49 1.26
CA ALA A 284 -16.01 22.58 -0.15
C ALA A 284 -14.52 22.90 -0.29
N MET A 285 -13.82 22.17 -1.16
CA MET A 285 -12.43 22.38 -1.52
C MET A 285 -12.33 22.74 -3.00
N HIS A 286 -11.66 23.84 -3.30
CA HIS A 286 -11.59 24.44 -4.63
C HIS A 286 -10.19 24.23 -5.22
N PHE A 287 -10.16 23.67 -6.42
CA PHE A 287 -8.97 23.38 -7.20
C PHE A 287 -9.02 24.17 -8.51
N PRO A 288 -7.99 24.95 -8.85
CA PRO A 288 -7.86 25.56 -10.17
C PRO A 288 -7.79 24.51 -11.28
N GLY A 289 -8.34 24.82 -12.47
CA GLY A 289 -8.16 24.01 -13.68
C GLY A 289 -7.09 24.58 -14.61
N TRP A 290 -6.44 23.73 -15.41
CA TRP A 290 -5.42 24.09 -16.39
C TRP A 290 -5.92 23.88 -17.83
N ASP A 291 -5.48 24.74 -18.75
CA ASP A 291 -5.73 24.59 -20.18
C ASP A 291 -4.53 25.13 -20.95
N ASP A 292 -3.87 24.30 -21.76
CA ASP A 292 -2.69 24.68 -22.53
C ASP A 292 -2.97 25.86 -23.48
N ARG A 293 -4.23 26.09 -23.88
CA ARG A 293 -4.60 27.23 -24.74
C ARG A 293 -4.55 28.57 -24.03
N ASN A 294 -4.47 28.57 -22.70
CA ASN A 294 -4.32 29.79 -21.90
C ASN A 294 -2.85 30.21 -21.76
N ASP A 295 -1.90 29.30 -21.99
CA ASP A 295 -0.46 29.55 -22.04
C ASP A 295 -0.08 29.76 -23.52
N GLN A 296 -0.17 31.00 -23.98
CA GLN A 296 -0.13 31.34 -25.40
C GLN A 296 1.28 31.27 -25.97
N ASP A 297 2.30 31.51 -25.15
CA ASP A 297 3.70 31.40 -25.54
C ASP A 297 4.34 30.04 -25.18
N GLY A 298 3.65 29.21 -24.38
CA GLY A 298 4.03 27.84 -24.08
C GLY A 298 5.20 27.75 -23.11
N ASP A 299 5.41 28.78 -22.27
CA ASP A 299 6.52 28.82 -21.30
C ASP A 299 6.20 28.09 -19.97
N GLY A 300 4.98 27.55 -19.84
CA GLY A 300 4.48 26.83 -18.68
C GLY A 300 3.83 27.73 -17.62
N TRP A 301 3.59 29.00 -17.94
CA TRP A 301 3.07 30.00 -17.01
C TRP A 301 2.09 30.98 -17.69
N VAL A 302 0.83 30.98 -17.23
CA VAL A 302 -0.15 31.99 -17.66
C VAL A 302 0.12 33.32 -16.97
N ASN A 303 0.85 34.21 -17.64
CA ASN A 303 1.18 35.53 -17.13
C ASN A 303 -0.05 36.46 -17.11
N ASN A 304 0.10 37.70 -16.63
CA ASN A 304 -1.05 38.62 -16.49
C ASN A 304 -1.68 39.05 -17.83
N GLN A 305 -0.89 39.11 -18.91
CA GLN A 305 -1.42 39.41 -20.24
C GLN A 305 -2.24 38.23 -20.76
N GLU A 306 -1.68 37.02 -20.70
CA GLU A 306 -2.36 35.79 -21.12
C GLU A 306 -3.60 35.53 -20.27
N TRP A 307 -3.54 35.83 -18.98
CA TRP A 307 -4.69 35.78 -18.10
C TRP A 307 -5.81 36.71 -18.58
N GLY A 308 -5.50 37.94 -18.97
CA GLY A 308 -6.51 38.84 -19.54
C GLY A 308 -7.15 38.30 -20.82
N ALA A 309 -6.44 37.42 -21.54
CA ALA A 309 -6.80 36.91 -22.87
C ALA A 309 -7.06 35.40 -22.92
N ARG A 310 -7.42 34.77 -21.79
CA ARG A 310 -7.63 33.30 -21.72
C ARG A 310 -8.64 32.81 -22.74
N ALA A 311 -8.27 31.76 -23.46
CA ALA A 311 -9.18 31.04 -24.36
C ALA A 311 -10.24 30.24 -23.58
N ASN A 312 -9.87 29.71 -22.41
CA ASN A 312 -10.76 29.03 -21.49
C ASN A 312 -10.78 29.76 -20.15
N THR A 313 -11.84 30.53 -19.90
CA THR A 313 -12.00 31.29 -18.65
C THR A 313 -12.42 30.42 -17.46
N ALA A 314 -12.83 29.18 -17.69
CA ALA A 314 -13.17 28.22 -16.62
C ALA A 314 -11.92 27.54 -16.02
N ALA A 315 -10.74 27.71 -16.64
CA ALA A 315 -9.46 27.26 -16.11
C ALA A 315 -8.71 28.46 -15.49
N SER A 316 -8.54 28.45 -14.16
CA SER A 316 -7.91 29.53 -13.40
C SER A 316 -6.49 29.21 -12.91
N ALA A 317 -5.95 28.03 -13.20
CA ALA A 317 -4.57 27.71 -12.88
C ALA A 317 -3.62 28.61 -13.68
N ARG A 318 -2.63 29.16 -12.99
CA ARG A 318 -1.54 29.96 -13.58
C ARG A 318 -0.34 29.10 -13.94
N PHE A 319 -0.17 27.98 -13.24
CA PHE A 319 0.82 26.97 -13.53
C PHE A 319 0.12 25.61 -13.57
N ARG A 320 0.55 24.72 -14.46
CA ARG A 320 -0.05 23.40 -14.62
C ARG A 320 -0.11 22.58 -13.33
N HIS A 321 0.90 22.66 -12.46
CA HIS A 321 0.91 21.95 -11.17
C HIS A 321 -0.25 22.32 -10.23
N GLN A 322 -0.86 23.49 -10.40
CA GLN A 322 -2.01 23.95 -9.60
C GLN A 322 -3.31 23.24 -9.99
N ALA A 323 -3.32 22.50 -11.09
CA ALA A 323 -4.47 21.72 -11.52
C ALA A 323 -4.35 20.23 -11.17
N ARG A 324 -3.30 19.80 -10.46
CA ARG A 324 -3.08 18.39 -10.15
C ARG A 324 -4.24 17.80 -9.33
N VAL A 325 -4.65 16.59 -9.70
CA VAL A 325 -5.79 15.89 -9.09
C VAL A 325 -5.41 15.30 -7.73
N ILE A 326 -6.17 15.65 -6.68
CA ILE A 326 -5.96 15.20 -5.30
C ILE A 326 -7.26 14.58 -4.72
N PRO A 327 -7.25 13.32 -4.23
CA PRO A 327 -8.41 12.70 -3.58
C PRO A 327 -8.55 13.14 -2.11
N ALA A 328 -8.70 14.44 -1.87
CA ALA A 328 -8.43 15.10 -0.58
C ALA A 328 -9.17 14.56 0.66
N GLY A 329 -10.32 13.88 0.49
CA GLY A 329 -11.12 13.33 1.59
C GLY A 329 -10.88 11.85 1.93
N HIS A 330 -10.13 11.09 1.12
CA HIS A 330 -10.08 9.62 1.21
C HIS A 330 -8.65 9.03 1.18
N MET A 331 -7.70 9.75 1.80
CA MET A 331 -6.29 9.34 1.91
C MET A 331 -5.95 8.77 3.30
N TRP A 332 -4.83 8.05 3.42
CA TRP A 332 -4.32 7.62 4.72
C TRP A 332 -4.05 8.84 5.63
N PRO A 333 -4.27 8.75 6.95
CA PRO A 333 -4.01 9.86 7.86
C PRO A 333 -2.59 10.44 7.69
N ASN A 334 -2.47 11.77 7.70
CA ASN A 334 -1.21 12.50 7.53
C ASN A 334 -0.52 12.30 6.16
N THR A 335 -1.27 11.94 5.11
CA THR A 335 -0.72 11.78 3.75
C THR A 335 -1.40 12.72 2.75
N CYS A 336 -0.70 13.00 1.65
CA CYS A 336 -1.21 13.80 0.54
C CYS A 336 -0.70 13.21 -0.77
N TRP A 337 -1.60 12.96 -1.72
CA TRP A 337 -1.30 12.30 -2.98
C TRP A 337 -1.79 13.09 -4.19
N TYR A 338 -0.96 13.12 -5.23
CA TYR A 338 -1.41 13.42 -6.59
C TYR A 338 -1.71 12.12 -7.34
N ARG A 339 -2.70 12.15 -8.23
CA ARG A 339 -2.98 11.00 -9.12
C ARG A 339 -1.99 10.93 -10.27
N THR A 340 -1.55 9.71 -10.57
CA THR A 340 -0.60 9.41 -11.64
C THR A 340 -1.27 9.48 -13.01
N ASN A 341 -0.61 10.09 -13.99
CA ASN A 341 -1.04 10.03 -15.38
C ASN A 341 -0.46 8.80 -16.07
N PHE A 342 -1.33 7.89 -16.51
CA PHE A 342 -0.94 6.70 -17.26
C PHE A 342 -1.07 6.85 -18.78
N THR A 343 -1.35 8.05 -19.29
CA THR A 343 -1.51 8.29 -20.73
C THR A 343 -0.24 8.73 -21.44
N ALA A 344 0.82 9.10 -20.69
CA ALA A 344 2.08 9.57 -21.24
C ALA A 344 3.10 8.42 -21.40
N PRO A 345 3.32 7.83 -22.60
CA PRO A 345 4.09 6.59 -22.74
C PRO A 345 5.57 6.74 -22.38
N ALA A 346 6.16 7.90 -22.68
CA ALA A 346 7.54 8.21 -22.35
C ALA A 346 7.75 8.26 -20.82
N ILE A 347 6.86 8.95 -20.10
CA ILE A 347 6.89 9.02 -18.63
C ILE A 347 6.62 7.66 -18.01
N ASN A 348 5.65 6.90 -18.51
CA ASN A 348 5.37 5.54 -18.04
C ASN A 348 6.57 4.60 -18.23
N THR A 349 7.34 4.78 -19.31
CA THR A 349 8.58 4.04 -19.53
C THR A 349 9.61 4.37 -18.45
N LEU A 350 9.79 5.65 -18.10
CA LEU A 350 10.66 6.05 -16.99
C LEU A 350 10.17 5.50 -15.65
N HIS A 351 8.86 5.52 -15.41
CA HIS A 351 8.27 5.02 -14.17
C HIS A 351 8.45 3.51 -14.03
N ALA A 352 8.34 2.74 -15.11
CA ALA A 352 8.67 1.32 -15.11
C ALA A 352 10.18 1.08 -14.89
N GLN A 353 11.05 1.94 -15.44
CA GLN A 353 12.50 1.88 -15.22
C GLN A 353 12.88 2.23 -13.77
N TRP A 354 12.15 3.14 -13.11
CA TRP A 354 12.32 3.41 -11.68
C TRP A 354 12.13 2.14 -10.87
N TYR A 355 11.03 1.41 -11.09
CA TYR A 355 10.80 0.15 -10.36
C TYR A 355 11.90 -0.86 -10.65
N ARG A 356 12.36 -1.00 -11.89
CA ARG A 356 13.51 -1.85 -12.20
C ARG A 356 14.76 -1.43 -11.42
N HIS A 357 15.08 -0.14 -11.41
CA HIS A 357 16.24 0.39 -10.71
C HIS A 357 16.16 0.14 -9.20
N ASP A 358 15.04 0.51 -8.58
CA ASP A 358 14.83 0.43 -7.14
C ASP A 358 14.78 -1.03 -6.66
N TRP A 359 14.07 -1.91 -7.38
CA TRP A 359 13.98 -3.33 -7.02
C TRP A 359 15.31 -4.04 -7.12
N GLN A 360 16.11 -3.75 -8.15
CA GLN A 360 17.46 -4.29 -8.28
C GLN A 360 18.37 -3.86 -7.14
N GLN A 361 18.30 -2.59 -6.72
CA GLN A 361 19.10 -2.07 -5.60
C GLN A 361 18.73 -2.72 -4.26
N GLN A 362 17.47 -3.14 -4.11
CA GLN A 362 16.97 -3.76 -2.88
C GLN A 362 17.00 -5.29 -2.89
N GLY A 363 17.36 -5.93 -4.01
CA GLY A 363 17.34 -7.38 -4.17
C GLY A 363 15.93 -7.98 -4.20
N LEU A 364 14.94 -7.24 -4.70
CA LEU A 364 13.54 -7.63 -4.70
C LEU A 364 13.18 -8.49 -5.91
N SER A 365 12.30 -9.47 -5.70
CA SER A 365 11.74 -10.34 -6.75
C SER A 365 10.58 -9.69 -7.51
N GLY A 366 9.94 -8.70 -6.89
CA GLY A 366 8.81 -7.95 -7.44
C GLY A 366 8.33 -6.91 -6.42
N ALA A 367 7.05 -6.55 -6.50
CA ALA A 367 6.42 -5.65 -5.53
C ALA A 367 4.94 -5.95 -5.39
N TYR A 368 4.35 -5.54 -4.28
CA TYR A 368 2.92 -5.56 -4.08
C TYR A 368 2.36 -4.14 -4.08
N ASN A 369 1.37 -3.92 -4.95
CA ASN A 369 0.68 -2.66 -5.07
C ASN A 369 -0.48 -2.60 -4.08
N ASP A 370 -0.42 -1.64 -3.17
CA ASP A 370 -1.45 -1.43 -2.18
C ASP A 370 -2.55 -0.46 -2.69
N ASP A 371 -3.71 -0.44 -2.05
CA ASP A 371 -4.84 0.46 -2.37
C ASP A 371 -5.30 0.43 -3.85
N MET A 372 -5.24 -0.72 -4.50
CA MET A 372 -5.60 -0.86 -5.92
C MET A 372 -7.04 -0.40 -6.25
N ALA A 373 -7.94 -0.42 -5.27
CA ALA A 373 -9.33 0.04 -5.42
C ALA A 373 -9.51 1.57 -5.27
N LYS A 374 -8.47 2.31 -4.87
CA LYS A 374 -8.48 3.78 -4.78
C LYS A 374 -8.25 4.39 -6.16
N LEU A 375 -9.27 4.31 -7.02
CA LEU A 375 -9.28 4.80 -8.41
C LEU A 375 -9.78 6.27 -8.49
N LEU A 376 -10.63 6.59 -9.48
CA LEU A 376 -11.15 7.94 -9.75
C LEU A 376 -12.67 8.07 -9.55
N GLY A 377 -13.26 7.19 -8.73
CA GLY A 377 -14.72 7.08 -8.56
C GLY A 377 -15.25 7.81 -7.34
N GLU A 378 -16.55 7.64 -7.06
CA GLU A 378 -17.25 8.25 -5.92
C GLU A 378 -16.65 7.86 -4.57
N ASN A 379 -15.98 6.71 -4.50
CA ASN A 379 -15.26 6.28 -3.30
C ASN A 379 -14.02 7.13 -2.98
N GLN A 380 -13.61 8.02 -3.90
CA GLN A 380 -12.44 8.89 -3.77
C GLN A 380 -12.74 10.36 -4.03
N PHE A 381 -13.78 10.68 -4.81
CA PHE A 381 -14.12 12.03 -5.22
C PHE A 381 -15.63 12.27 -5.09
N SER A 382 -16.03 13.22 -4.25
CA SER A 382 -17.40 13.73 -4.18
C SER A 382 -17.47 15.08 -4.91
N LEU A 383 -17.86 15.05 -6.18
CA LEU A 383 -17.83 16.22 -7.07
C LEU A 383 -19.03 17.16 -6.81
N LEU A 384 -18.76 18.47 -6.67
CA LEU A 384 -19.80 19.52 -6.60
C LEU A 384 -19.92 20.28 -7.92
N SER A 385 -18.80 20.59 -8.59
CA SER A 385 -18.77 21.21 -9.93
C SER A 385 -17.41 21.02 -10.61
N GLY A 386 -17.36 21.10 -11.95
CA GLY A 386 -16.14 20.93 -12.75
C GLY A 386 -15.70 19.47 -12.83
N GLY A 387 -14.40 19.21 -12.63
CA GLY A 387 -13.85 17.88 -12.37
C GLY A 387 -13.38 17.09 -13.59
N THR A 388 -13.55 17.61 -14.81
CA THR A 388 -13.07 16.96 -16.04
C THR A 388 -11.56 16.89 -16.03
N LEU A 389 -11.03 15.73 -16.38
CA LEU A 389 -9.59 15.50 -16.47
C LEU A 389 -9.08 15.75 -17.88
N ILE A 390 -7.95 16.44 -18.01
CA ILE A 390 -7.34 16.73 -19.33
C ILE A 390 -6.94 15.42 -20.01
N GLU A 391 -6.29 14.51 -19.29
CA GLU A 391 -5.68 13.31 -19.86
C GLU A 391 -6.69 12.18 -20.12
N ILE A 392 -7.84 12.19 -19.44
CA ILE A 392 -8.87 11.14 -19.53
C ILE A 392 -10.16 11.65 -20.20
N THR A 393 -10.31 12.97 -20.33
CA THR A 393 -11.45 13.69 -20.92
C THR A 393 -12.81 13.36 -20.29
N HIS A 394 -12.80 12.93 -19.02
CA HIS A 394 -14.00 12.58 -18.25
C HIS A 394 -13.87 13.10 -16.82
N PRO A 395 -15.00 13.41 -16.15
CA PRO A 395 -14.99 13.88 -14.77
C PRO A 395 -14.60 12.79 -13.77
N VAL A 396 -13.88 13.19 -12.72
CA VAL A 396 -13.68 12.35 -11.52
C VAL A 396 -15.02 12.08 -10.82
N GLY A 397 -15.05 11.10 -9.92
CA GLY A 397 -16.26 10.76 -9.17
C GLY A 397 -17.23 9.88 -9.97
N HIS A 398 -16.81 9.30 -11.09
CA HIS A 398 -17.68 8.43 -11.91
C HIS A 398 -17.09 7.04 -12.09
N GLN A 399 -17.97 6.03 -12.12
CA GLN A 399 -17.58 4.63 -12.35
C GLN A 399 -16.90 4.45 -13.72
N HIS A 400 -17.39 5.12 -14.76
CA HIS A 400 -16.81 5.04 -16.11
C HIS A 400 -15.35 5.53 -16.13
N THR A 401 -15.08 6.70 -15.56
CA THR A 401 -13.72 7.26 -15.41
C THR A 401 -12.81 6.33 -14.61
N SER A 402 -13.34 5.70 -13.56
CA SER A 402 -12.61 4.70 -12.78
C SER A 402 -12.21 3.48 -13.61
N MET A 403 -13.10 3.00 -14.48
CA MET A 403 -12.81 1.86 -15.36
C MET A 403 -11.74 2.21 -16.40
N ILE A 404 -11.79 3.41 -16.99
CA ILE A 404 -10.75 3.89 -17.93
C ILE A 404 -9.40 3.94 -17.22
N TYR A 405 -9.35 4.59 -16.06
CA TYR A 405 -8.11 4.73 -15.29
C TYR A 405 -7.55 3.38 -14.84
N ALA A 406 -8.42 2.46 -14.40
CA ALA A 406 -8.05 1.11 -14.06
C ALA A 406 -7.43 0.36 -15.25
N GLN A 407 -8.01 0.50 -16.45
CA GLN A 407 -7.44 -0.11 -17.65
C GLN A 407 -6.07 0.48 -18.01
N GLN A 408 -5.90 1.80 -17.89
CA GLN A 408 -4.61 2.44 -18.14
C GLN A 408 -3.54 2.00 -17.13
N MET A 409 -3.91 1.91 -15.85
CA MET A 409 -3.04 1.39 -14.79
C MET A 409 -2.68 -0.09 -15.03
N ALA A 410 -3.62 -0.92 -15.52
CA ALA A 410 -3.33 -2.31 -15.87
C ALA A 410 -2.28 -2.41 -16.98
N ASN A 411 -2.40 -1.56 -18.01
CA ASN A 411 -1.44 -1.48 -19.09
C ASN A 411 -0.06 -1.02 -18.58
N PHE A 412 -0.03 -0.04 -17.67
CA PHE A 412 1.21 0.38 -17.02
C PHE A 412 1.85 -0.74 -16.21
N LEU A 413 1.09 -1.47 -15.41
CA LEU A 413 1.60 -2.62 -14.65
C LEU A 413 2.15 -3.72 -15.56
N GLN A 414 1.55 -3.91 -16.75
CA GLN A 414 2.08 -4.83 -17.75
C GLN A 414 3.43 -4.35 -18.32
N LEU A 415 3.58 -3.04 -18.50
CA LEU A 415 4.87 -2.43 -18.86
C LEU A 415 5.90 -2.61 -17.74
N VAL A 416 5.51 -2.47 -16.47
CA VAL A 416 6.38 -2.75 -15.31
C VAL A 416 6.85 -4.21 -15.33
N LYS A 417 5.95 -5.17 -15.53
CA LYS A 417 6.32 -6.60 -15.64
C LYS A 417 7.31 -6.85 -16.78
N THR A 418 7.05 -6.27 -17.93
CA THR A 418 7.93 -6.42 -19.11
C THR A 418 9.31 -5.82 -18.86
N THR A 419 9.37 -4.64 -18.23
CA THR A 419 10.61 -3.90 -17.97
C THR A 419 11.45 -4.57 -16.88
N THR A 420 10.80 -5.05 -15.81
CA THR A 420 11.45 -5.67 -14.65
C THR A 420 11.69 -7.17 -14.82
N LYS A 421 10.95 -7.79 -15.76
CA LYS A 421 10.87 -9.25 -15.96
C LYS A 421 10.37 -10.01 -14.72
N THR A 422 9.65 -9.33 -13.83
CA THR A 422 9.07 -9.98 -12.64
C THR A 422 7.93 -10.94 -13.03
N GLN A 423 7.83 -12.02 -12.27
CA GLN A 423 6.68 -12.94 -12.23
C GLN A 423 5.95 -12.85 -10.88
N TRP A 424 6.26 -11.80 -10.12
CA TRP A 424 5.83 -11.61 -8.75
C TRP A 424 5.26 -10.21 -8.55
N LEU A 425 4.43 -9.76 -9.49
CA LEU A 425 3.65 -8.54 -9.30
C LEU A 425 2.44 -8.87 -8.45
N ALA A 426 2.32 -8.22 -7.29
CA ALA A 426 1.27 -8.50 -6.34
C ALA A 426 0.30 -7.33 -6.17
N ALA A 427 -0.89 -7.61 -5.67
CA ALA A 427 -1.88 -6.60 -5.32
C ALA A 427 -2.49 -6.90 -3.95
N ASN A 428 -2.66 -5.86 -3.13
CA ASN A 428 -3.50 -5.92 -1.95
C ASN A 428 -4.96 -5.74 -2.33
N ILE A 429 -5.77 -6.76 -2.07
CA ILE A 429 -7.21 -6.76 -2.34
C ILE A 429 -8.03 -7.07 -1.08
N SER A 430 -7.39 -7.19 0.09
CA SER A 430 -8.05 -7.57 1.33
C SER A 430 -9.00 -8.78 1.12
N GLU A 431 -10.27 -8.65 1.44
CA GLU A 431 -11.28 -9.70 1.27
C GLU A 431 -12.10 -9.62 -0.03
N LEU A 432 -11.78 -8.71 -0.95
CA LEU A 432 -12.56 -8.50 -2.17
C LEU A 432 -12.65 -9.77 -3.02
N ASN A 433 -13.87 -10.10 -3.47
CA ASN A 433 -14.09 -11.06 -4.54
C ASN A 433 -14.00 -10.32 -5.89
N LEU A 434 -12.92 -10.55 -6.62
CA LEU A 434 -12.58 -9.80 -7.85
C LEU A 434 -13.55 -10.02 -9.01
N TRP A 435 -14.36 -11.07 -8.98
CA TRP A 435 -15.39 -11.33 -9.99
C TRP A 435 -16.71 -10.64 -9.68
N GLU A 436 -16.95 -10.33 -8.40
CA GLU A 436 -18.19 -9.73 -7.94
C GLU A 436 -18.02 -8.24 -7.58
N TYR A 437 -16.82 -7.68 -7.76
CA TYR A 437 -16.50 -6.27 -7.56
C TYR A 437 -16.43 -5.51 -8.90
N ALA A 438 -17.50 -4.77 -9.21
CA ALA A 438 -17.73 -4.18 -10.54
C ALA A 438 -16.68 -3.16 -11.00
N ALA A 439 -15.96 -2.51 -10.08
CA ALA A 439 -14.93 -1.53 -10.42
C ALA A 439 -13.60 -2.17 -10.87
N TRP A 440 -13.45 -3.49 -10.75
CA TRP A 440 -12.21 -4.20 -11.09
C TRP A 440 -12.28 -4.83 -12.49
N PRO A 441 -11.63 -4.23 -13.50
CA PRO A 441 -11.63 -4.78 -14.85
C PRO A 441 -10.84 -6.09 -14.94
N THR A 442 -11.22 -6.92 -15.92
CA THR A 442 -10.51 -8.17 -16.25
C THR A 442 -9.02 -7.95 -16.51
N ALA A 443 -8.63 -6.83 -17.11
CA ALA A 443 -7.23 -6.51 -17.37
C ALA A 443 -6.37 -6.45 -16.09
N PHE A 444 -6.91 -5.94 -14.98
CA PHE A 444 -6.19 -5.97 -13.70
C PHE A 444 -6.03 -7.39 -13.17
N ARG A 445 -7.05 -8.24 -13.30
CA ARG A 445 -6.92 -9.66 -12.92
C ARG A 445 -5.89 -10.41 -13.78
N ASN A 446 -5.63 -9.95 -15.00
CA ASN A 446 -4.69 -10.62 -15.91
C ASN A 446 -3.24 -10.19 -15.72
N VAL A 447 -2.98 -9.03 -15.09
CA VAL A 447 -1.61 -8.52 -14.92
C VAL A 447 -0.99 -8.93 -13.58
N VAL A 448 -1.79 -9.16 -12.54
CA VAL A 448 -1.33 -9.52 -11.20
C VAL A 448 -1.05 -11.02 -11.08
N ASP A 449 0.05 -11.39 -10.42
CA ASP A 449 0.48 -12.77 -10.19
C ASP A 449 0.16 -13.28 -8.77
N VAL A 450 0.11 -12.36 -7.78
CA VAL A 450 -0.05 -12.70 -6.36
C VAL A 450 -1.04 -11.77 -5.66
N TRP A 451 -1.91 -12.34 -4.84
CA TRP A 451 -2.98 -11.62 -4.16
C TRP A 451 -2.76 -11.62 -2.65
N LEU A 452 -2.56 -10.44 -2.07
CA LEU A 452 -2.52 -10.26 -0.62
C LEU A 452 -3.96 -10.15 -0.09
N ARG A 453 -4.34 -11.08 0.80
CA ARG A 453 -5.71 -11.21 1.33
C ARG A 453 -5.77 -10.86 2.82
N GLU A 454 -5.77 -9.57 3.12
CA GLU A 454 -5.82 -9.03 4.49
C GLU A 454 -7.14 -9.33 5.19
N HIS A 455 -7.06 -9.74 6.46
CA HIS A 455 -8.21 -10.16 7.28
C HIS A 455 -9.13 -11.19 6.60
N TYR A 456 -8.61 -11.99 5.66
CA TYR A 456 -9.44 -12.89 4.87
C TYR A 456 -10.15 -13.94 5.71
N LEU A 457 -9.49 -14.42 6.78
CA LEU A 457 -10.04 -15.39 7.72
C LEU A 457 -9.88 -14.88 9.16
N SER A 458 -10.88 -15.17 9.98
CA SER A 458 -10.88 -14.98 11.44
C SER A 458 -11.49 -16.21 12.12
N PRO A 459 -11.15 -16.50 13.39
CA PRO A 459 -11.70 -17.64 14.12
C PRO A 459 -13.23 -17.72 14.09
N ALA A 460 -13.93 -16.59 14.11
CA ALA A 460 -15.38 -16.51 14.07
C ALA A 460 -15.95 -16.02 12.72
N VAL A 461 -15.28 -16.37 11.60
CA VAL A 461 -15.71 -15.99 10.25
C VAL A 461 -17.14 -16.40 9.89
N GLY A 462 -17.68 -17.46 10.49
CA GLY A 462 -19.05 -17.94 10.24
C GLY A 462 -19.21 -18.65 8.88
N LEU A 463 -20.19 -19.55 8.77
CA LEU A 463 -20.37 -20.39 7.58
C LEU A 463 -20.79 -19.58 6.35
N GLU A 464 -21.67 -18.58 6.51
CA GLU A 464 -22.16 -17.79 5.37
C GLU A 464 -21.03 -16.99 4.68
N ARG A 465 -20.15 -16.34 5.46
CA ARG A 465 -19.00 -15.63 4.87
C ARG A 465 -17.99 -16.61 4.29
N LEU A 466 -17.72 -17.72 4.97
CA LEU A 466 -16.78 -18.74 4.51
C LEU A 466 -17.18 -19.34 3.15
N GLN A 467 -18.47 -19.63 2.96
CA GLN A 467 -19.01 -20.21 1.72
C GLN A 467 -19.09 -19.22 0.54
N ARG A 468 -18.85 -17.92 0.76
CA ARG A 468 -18.74 -16.91 -0.31
C ARG A 468 -17.29 -16.68 -0.79
N LYS A 469 -16.30 -17.26 -0.10
CA LYS A 469 -14.87 -17.13 -0.37
C LYS A 469 -14.36 -18.14 -1.43
N TRP A 470 -15.17 -18.46 -2.43
CA TRP A 470 -14.81 -19.39 -3.51
C TRP A 470 -13.73 -18.83 -4.44
N ASP A 471 -13.53 -17.52 -4.42
CA ASP A 471 -12.64 -16.77 -5.30
C ASP A 471 -11.16 -17.13 -5.14
N SER A 472 -10.72 -17.56 -3.94
CA SER A 472 -9.36 -18.08 -3.74
C SER A 472 -9.06 -19.30 -4.64
N PHE A 473 -10.05 -20.19 -4.81
CA PHE A 473 -9.94 -21.36 -5.68
C PHE A 473 -10.02 -21.01 -7.17
N ALA A 474 -10.69 -19.91 -7.52
CA ALA A 474 -10.71 -19.36 -8.87
C ALA A 474 -9.38 -18.73 -9.26
N LEU A 475 -8.75 -17.98 -8.33
CA LEU A 475 -7.41 -17.42 -8.51
C LEU A 475 -6.37 -18.53 -8.73
N ALA A 476 -6.38 -19.54 -7.86
CA ALA A 476 -5.51 -20.71 -7.98
C ALA A 476 -5.71 -21.48 -9.30
N LYS A 477 -6.94 -21.56 -9.81
CA LYS A 477 -7.24 -22.19 -11.11
C LYS A 477 -6.60 -21.44 -12.29
N ARG A 478 -6.31 -20.15 -12.13
CA ARG A 478 -5.60 -19.31 -13.10
C ARG A 478 -4.07 -19.35 -12.94
N ASP A 479 -3.57 -20.16 -12.01
CA ASP A 479 -2.16 -20.22 -11.59
C ASP A 479 -1.65 -18.99 -10.78
N ASP A 480 -2.60 -18.16 -10.34
CA ASP A 480 -2.30 -17.05 -9.44
C ASP A 480 -2.02 -17.57 -8.02
N LYS A 481 -1.25 -16.79 -7.26
CA LYS A 481 -0.89 -17.09 -5.88
C LYS A 481 -1.68 -16.21 -4.91
N SER A 482 -1.89 -16.68 -3.68
CA SER A 482 -2.56 -15.91 -2.63
C SER A 482 -1.82 -16.01 -1.31
N LEU A 483 -1.47 -14.88 -0.70
CA LEU A 483 -1.12 -14.85 0.71
C LEU A 483 -2.40 -14.62 1.52
N ILE A 484 -2.79 -15.63 2.29
CA ILE A 484 -4.00 -15.63 3.11
C ILE A 484 -3.62 -15.19 4.52
N MET A 485 -4.08 -14.00 4.91
CA MET A 485 -3.90 -13.52 6.27
C MET A 485 -5.04 -14.02 7.15
N VAL A 486 -4.65 -14.65 8.25
CA VAL A 486 -5.58 -15.12 9.28
C VAL A 486 -5.37 -14.29 10.53
N THR A 487 -6.37 -13.49 10.88
CA THR A 487 -6.34 -12.60 12.04
C THR A 487 -6.93 -13.28 13.27
N THR A 488 -6.46 -12.94 14.47
CA THR A 488 -7.12 -13.33 15.72
C THR A 488 -8.30 -12.41 16.11
N LYS A 489 -8.54 -11.33 15.34
CA LYS A 489 -9.63 -10.39 15.56
C LYS A 489 -10.99 -11.09 15.58
N GLY A 490 -11.84 -10.70 16.53
CA GLY A 490 -13.18 -11.28 16.71
C GLY A 490 -13.16 -12.68 17.34
N GLY A 491 -11.98 -13.25 17.60
CA GLY A 491 -11.82 -14.56 18.23
C GLY A 491 -11.94 -14.55 19.76
N ARG A 492 -11.56 -15.66 20.37
CA ARG A 492 -11.56 -15.84 21.84
C ARG A 492 -10.60 -14.87 22.52
N SER A 493 -9.48 -14.57 21.87
CA SER A 493 -8.49 -13.61 22.33
C SER A 493 -9.02 -12.17 22.34
N SER A 494 -10.03 -11.81 21.53
CA SER A 494 -10.67 -10.49 21.64
C SER A 494 -11.56 -10.40 22.88
N GLN A 495 -12.14 -11.52 23.31
CA GLN A 495 -12.97 -11.60 24.53
C GLN A 495 -12.13 -11.74 25.80
N ASN A 496 -11.02 -12.48 25.73
CA ASN A 496 -10.11 -12.75 26.84
C ASN A 496 -8.65 -12.47 26.46
N PRO A 497 -8.29 -11.19 26.23
CA PRO A 497 -6.99 -10.80 25.68
C PRO A 497 -5.79 -11.12 26.58
N LEU A 498 -5.99 -11.37 27.87
CA LEU A 498 -4.92 -11.78 28.79
C LEU A 498 -4.76 -13.31 28.92
N SER A 499 -5.65 -14.11 28.30
CA SER A 499 -5.58 -15.57 28.39
C SER A 499 -4.64 -16.14 27.31
N PRO A 500 -3.51 -16.78 27.67
CA PRO A 500 -2.66 -17.45 26.69
C PRO A 500 -3.41 -18.58 25.96
N GLU A 501 -4.34 -19.26 26.62
CA GLU A 501 -5.16 -20.30 26.02
C GLU A 501 -6.06 -19.75 24.91
N ALA A 502 -6.67 -18.57 25.11
CA ALA A 502 -7.54 -17.94 24.12
C ALA A 502 -6.77 -17.60 22.84
N TRP A 503 -5.57 -17.02 22.97
CA TRP A 503 -4.70 -16.71 21.83
C TRP A 503 -4.21 -17.97 21.10
N ASN A 504 -3.76 -18.98 21.85
CA ASN A 504 -3.31 -20.23 21.27
C ASN A 504 -4.43 -20.97 20.53
N GLN A 505 -5.66 -20.92 21.05
CA GLN A 505 -6.84 -21.49 20.38
C GLN A 505 -7.21 -20.75 19.09
N ASP A 506 -7.14 -19.41 19.09
CA ASP A 506 -7.42 -18.61 17.90
C ASP A 506 -6.35 -18.84 16.81
N ILE A 507 -5.06 -18.94 17.18
CA ILE A 507 -3.99 -19.26 16.23
C ILE A 507 -4.16 -20.66 15.65
N ALA A 508 -4.44 -21.66 16.49
CA ALA A 508 -4.67 -23.04 16.04
C ALA A 508 -5.91 -23.15 15.13
N THR A 509 -6.99 -22.46 15.50
CA THR A 509 -8.20 -22.35 14.67
C THR A 509 -7.90 -21.64 13.36
N GLY A 510 -7.10 -20.58 13.41
CA GLY A 510 -6.69 -19.84 12.22
C GLY A 510 -5.88 -20.69 11.25
N LEU A 511 -4.96 -21.53 11.74
CA LEU A 511 -4.24 -22.49 10.91
C LEU A 511 -5.18 -23.53 10.30
N ALA A 512 -6.14 -24.05 11.05
CA ALA A 512 -7.15 -24.98 10.52
C ALA A 512 -8.01 -24.31 9.42
N LEU A 513 -8.48 -23.09 9.65
CA LEU A 513 -9.21 -22.31 8.64
C LEU A 513 -8.36 -22.09 7.38
N TYR A 514 -7.09 -21.72 7.53
CA TYR A 514 -6.17 -21.60 6.40
C TYR A 514 -6.06 -22.92 5.60
N TYR A 515 -5.92 -24.06 6.27
CA TYR A 515 -5.86 -25.35 5.59
C TYR A 515 -7.18 -25.73 4.88
N LEU A 516 -8.32 -25.15 5.23
CA LEU A 516 -9.51 -25.29 4.38
C LEU A 516 -9.28 -24.66 2.99
N PHE A 517 -8.53 -23.55 2.90
CA PHE A 517 -8.23 -22.86 1.63
C PHE A 517 -6.91 -23.24 0.98
N ASN A 518 -6.02 -23.93 1.69
CA ASN A 518 -4.67 -24.22 1.22
C ASN A 518 -4.64 -24.96 -0.12
N ILE A 519 -3.84 -24.46 -1.05
CA ILE A 519 -3.49 -25.15 -2.30
C ILE A 519 -1.96 -25.10 -2.36
N PRO A 520 -1.28 -26.23 -2.10
CA PRO A 520 0.18 -26.26 -2.04
C PRO A 520 0.82 -25.64 -3.29
N GLY A 521 1.82 -24.76 -3.09
CA GLY A 521 2.48 -24.00 -4.15
C GLY A 521 1.75 -22.73 -4.61
N GLN A 522 0.48 -22.55 -4.25
CA GLN A 522 -0.33 -21.40 -4.68
C GLN A 522 -0.82 -20.54 -3.50
N THR A 523 -0.94 -21.09 -2.30
CA THR A 523 -1.33 -20.33 -1.10
C THR A 523 -0.21 -20.24 -0.08
N TYR A 524 -0.10 -19.09 0.58
CA TYR A 524 0.86 -18.80 1.65
C TYR A 524 0.13 -18.40 2.93
N TYR A 525 0.52 -18.97 4.06
CA TYR A 525 -0.08 -18.67 5.36
C TYR A 525 0.62 -17.49 6.05
N HIS A 526 -0.17 -16.54 6.56
CA HIS A 526 0.30 -15.50 7.46
C HIS A 526 -0.66 -15.38 8.66
N SER A 527 -0.15 -15.53 9.87
CA SER A 527 -0.91 -15.28 11.11
C SER A 527 -0.73 -13.84 11.53
N TRP A 528 -1.83 -13.17 11.85
CA TRP A 528 -1.85 -11.75 12.19
C TRP A 528 -2.65 -11.47 13.46
N ASN A 529 -2.34 -10.34 14.10
CA ASN A 529 -2.93 -9.94 15.38
C ASN A 529 -4.33 -9.31 15.20
N GLN A 530 -4.89 -8.78 16.29
CA GLN A 530 -6.23 -8.16 16.32
C GLN A 530 -6.26 -6.72 15.80
N THR A 531 -5.09 -6.11 15.57
CA THR A 531 -4.90 -4.68 15.26
C THR A 531 -4.58 -4.47 13.77
N PHE A 532 -4.48 -3.21 13.36
CA PHE A 532 -4.04 -2.81 12.02
C PHE A 532 -2.52 -2.55 11.93
N TYR A 533 -1.76 -2.85 12.99
CA TYR A 533 -0.32 -2.58 13.03
C TYR A 533 0.50 -3.79 12.59
N TYR A 534 1.26 -3.61 11.51
CA TYR A 534 2.26 -4.54 11.01
C TYR A 534 3.59 -4.43 11.78
N GLY A 535 4.59 -5.20 11.34
CA GLY A 535 5.95 -5.16 11.84
C GLY A 535 6.31 -6.26 12.83
N SER A 536 7.61 -6.35 13.07
CA SER A 536 8.30 -7.41 13.81
C SER A 536 8.71 -7.00 15.22
N GLY A 537 8.34 -5.78 15.65
CA GLY A 537 8.61 -5.27 16.98
C GLY A 537 7.99 -6.13 18.09
N ASN A 538 8.24 -5.73 19.34
CA ASN A 538 7.71 -6.47 20.47
C ASN A 538 6.18 -6.38 20.55
N THR A 539 5.56 -7.44 21.05
CA THR A 539 4.17 -7.48 21.46
C THR A 539 3.94 -6.51 22.62
N ASP A 540 2.70 -6.10 22.76
CA ASP A 540 2.23 -5.17 23.77
C ASP A 540 0.87 -5.62 24.33
N VAL A 541 0.65 -5.31 25.60
CA VAL A 541 -0.60 -5.53 26.33
C VAL A 541 -1.11 -4.17 26.76
N SER A 542 -2.28 -3.80 26.26
CA SER A 542 -2.94 -2.57 26.66
C SER A 542 -3.82 -2.86 27.88
N GLN A 543 -3.40 -2.38 29.06
CA GLN A 543 -4.18 -2.54 30.28
C GLN A 543 -5.45 -1.70 30.26
N ASP A 544 -5.38 -0.48 29.69
CA ASP A 544 -6.49 0.47 29.65
C ASP A 544 -7.53 0.13 28.57
N ASN A 545 -7.09 -0.54 27.49
CA ASN A 545 -7.97 -1.06 26.46
C ASN A 545 -7.51 -2.45 26.04
N PRO A 546 -7.96 -3.52 26.74
CA PRO A 546 -7.51 -4.88 26.48
C PRO A 546 -7.72 -5.35 25.05
N THR A 547 -8.68 -4.79 24.31
CA THR A 547 -8.94 -5.11 22.89
C THR A 547 -7.89 -4.54 21.93
N ASN A 548 -7.06 -3.60 22.37
CA ASN A 548 -5.88 -3.11 21.63
C ASN A 548 -4.62 -3.93 21.91
N SER A 549 -4.69 -4.94 22.80
CA SER A 549 -3.55 -5.81 23.07
C SER A 549 -3.18 -6.58 21.80
N THR A 550 -1.90 -6.60 21.49
CA THR A 550 -1.39 -7.39 20.37
C THR A 550 -1.16 -8.83 20.80
N TRP A 551 -0.93 -9.10 22.09
CA TRP A 551 -0.72 -10.45 22.61
C TRP A 551 -1.15 -10.56 24.08
N TYR A 552 -1.14 -11.76 24.67
CA TYR A 552 -1.44 -11.95 26.10
C TYR A 552 -0.36 -11.40 27.03
N ARG A 553 0.86 -11.20 26.51
CA ARG A 553 1.98 -10.59 27.24
C ARG A 553 2.80 -9.68 26.32
N GLY A 554 3.37 -8.63 26.89
CA GLY A 554 4.30 -7.75 26.18
C GLY A 554 5.70 -8.35 26.07
N GLY A 555 6.50 -7.83 25.13
CA GLY A 555 7.95 -8.00 25.12
C GLY A 555 8.51 -9.18 24.32
N VAL A 556 7.72 -9.86 23.50
CA VAL A 556 8.23 -10.88 22.56
C VAL A 556 8.02 -10.43 21.11
N PRO A 557 8.84 -10.84 20.13
CA PRO A 557 8.61 -10.45 18.74
C PRO A 557 7.27 -10.94 18.21
N LYS A 558 6.52 -10.05 17.55
CA LYS A 558 5.16 -10.29 17.04
C LYS A 558 5.07 -11.51 16.12
N ASN A 559 5.84 -11.55 15.03
CA ASN A 559 5.76 -12.64 14.05
C ASN A 559 6.10 -14.01 14.64
N TRP A 560 7.01 -14.06 15.63
CA TRP A 560 7.29 -15.28 16.38
C TRP A 560 6.13 -15.70 17.28
N ALA A 561 5.46 -14.75 17.95
CA ALA A 561 4.33 -15.04 18.81
C ALA A 561 3.13 -15.65 18.05
N TYR A 562 2.87 -15.22 16.82
CA TYR A 562 1.68 -15.63 16.08
C TYR A 562 1.85 -16.83 15.16
N GLN A 563 3.07 -17.12 14.70
CA GLN A 563 3.27 -18.25 13.79
C GLN A 563 3.36 -19.58 14.55
N PRO A 564 2.41 -20.51 14.35
CA PRO A 564 2.37 -21.81 15.00
C PRO A 564 3.39 -22.77 14.38
N SER A 565 4.68 -22.42 14.45
CA SER A 565 5.79 -23.12 13.79
C SER A 565 5.84 -24.61 14.14
N ALA A 566 5.49 -24.97 15.37
CA ALA A 566 5.49 -26.36 15.82
C ALA A 566 4.36 -27.18 15.18
N MET A 567 3.17 -26.60 15.03
CA MET A 567 2.07 -27.24 14.29
C MET A 567 2.38 -27.34 12.79
N LEU A 568 2.95 -26.28 12.21
CA LEU A 568 3.31 -26.23 10.79
C LEU A 568 4.35 -27.30 10.40
N ARG A 569 5.24 -27.70 11.34
CA ARG A 569 6.20 -28.80 11.13
C ARG A 569 5.55 -30.18 11.03
N VAL A 570 4.31 -30.35 11.48
CA VAL A 570 3.61 -31.63 11.34
C VAL A 570 3.05 -31.75 9.92
N ALA A 571 3.65 -32.65 9.13
CA ALA A 571 3.16 -32.95 7.80
C ALA A 571 1.73 -33.54 7.86
N ILE A 572 0.77 -32.93 7.18
CA ILE A 572 -0.57 -33.50 6.95
C ILE A 572 -0.78 -33.93 5.49
N GLY A 573 0.25 -33.75 4.64
CA GLY A 573 0.23 -34.08 3.22
C GLY A 573 -0.39 -32.97 2.37
N SER A 574 -1.05 -33.36 1.28
CA SER A 574 -1.74 -32.44 0.33
C SER A 574 -3.25 -32.70 0.32
N PRO A 575 -4.09 -31.71 -0.05
CA PRO A 575 -5.54 -31.90 -0.15
C PRO A 575 -5.90 -33.05 -1.11
N VAL A 576 -6.91 -33.85 -0.73
CA VAL A 576 -7.44 -34.95 -1.56
C VAL A 576 -8.96 -34.86 -1.64
N ASN A 577 -9.58 -35.74 -2.44
CA ASN A 577 -11.03 -35.81 -2.56
C ASN A 577 -11.70 -36.12 -1.21
N ALA A 578 -12.93 -35.61 -1.04
CA ALA A 578 -13.75 -35.93 0.11
C ALA A 578 -13.99 -37.45 0.21
N PRO A 579 -14.03 -38.04 1.43
CA PRO A 579 -14.38 -39.44 1.60
C PRO A 579 -15.80 -39.72 1.09
N ALA A 580 -16.03 -40.94 0.60
CA ALA A 580 -17.35 -41.36 0.13
C ALA A 580 -18.41 -41.27 1.25
N GLY A 581 -19.64 -40.91 0.87
CA GLY A 581 -20.79 -40.85 1.79
C GLY A 581 -20.96 -39.54 2.56
N TYR A 582 -20.04 -38.58 2.41
CA TYR A 582 -20.18 -37.26 3.03
C TYR A 582 -20.75 -36.22 2.04
N PRO A 583 -21.75 -35.41 2.44
CA PRO A 583 -22.32 -34.41 1.55
C PRO A 583 -21.37 -33.21 1.38
N PRO A 584 -21.29 -32.63 0.18
CA PRO A 584 -20.40 -31.50 -0.08
C PRO A 584 -20.89 -30.23 0.62
N VAL A 585 -19.94 -29.36 1.00
CA VAL A 585 -20.22 -27.95 1.29
C VAL A 585 -20.47 -27.22 -0.02
N TYR A 586 -21.35 -26.21 -0.03
CA TYR A 586 -21.67 -25.43 -1.22
C TYR A 586 -21.00 -24.05 -1.18
N TRP A 587 -20.54 -23.60 -2.32
CA TRP A 587 -20.20 -22.21 -2.59
C TRP A 587 -21.44 -21.37 -2.87
N GLN A 588 -21.34 -20.09 -2.55
CA GLN A 588 -22.36 -19.08 -2.85
C GLN A 588 -21.74 -17.94 -3.68
N SER A 589 -22.23 -17.75 -4.90
CA SER A 589 -22.05 -16.49 -5.63
C SER A 589 -23.27 -15.59 -5.42
N LYS A 590 -23.25 -14.40 -6.02
CA LYS A 590 -24.42 -13.50 -6.05
C LYS A 590 -25.66 -14.09 -6.75
N VAL A 591 -25.49 -15.07 -7.63
CA VAL A 591 -26.58 -15.57 -8.50
C VAL A 591 -26.74 -17.09 -8.50
N ASP A 592 -25.77 -17.84 -8.00
CA ASP A 592 -25.73 -19.30 -8.11
C ASP A 592 -25.09 -19.94 -6.87
N LYS A 593 -25.23 -21.26 -6.79
CA LYS A 593 -24.61 -22.09 -5.77
C LYS A 593 -24.02 -23.33 -6.43
N ALA A 594 -22.82 -23.71 -6.01
CA ALA A 594 -22.14 -24.85 -6.58
C ALA A 594 -21.56 -25.72 -5.46
N PRO A 595 -21.62 -27.06 -5.53
CA PRO A 595 -20.89 -27.91 -4.61
C PRO A 595 -19.39 -27.59 -4.67
N SER A 596 -18.70 -27.59 -3.54
CA SER A 596 -17.27 -27.29 -3.45
C SER A 596 -16.36 -28.34 -4.10
N SER A 597 -16.92 -29.47 -4.53
CA SER A 597 -16.28 -30.48 -5.38
C SER A 597 -16.35 -30.15 -6.88
N HIS A 598 -17.13 -29.14 -7.28
CA HIS A 598 -17.21 -28.71 -8.67
C HIS A 598 -16.02 -27.83 -9.05
N ASP A 599 -15.72 -27.81 -10.33
CA ASP A 599 -14.64 -27.04 -10.97
C ASP A 599 -15.13 -25.76 -11.63
N VAL A 600 -16.37 -25.34 -11.36
CA VAL A 600 -17.00 -24.16 -11.96
C VAL A 600 -18.14 -23.61 -11.11
N ILE A 601 -18.28 -22.28 -11.09
CA ILE A 601 -19.43 -21.56 -10.49
C ILE A 601 -19.94 -20.49 -11.46
N LYS A 602 -21.26 -20.25 -11.49
CA LYS A 602 -21.83 -19.14 -12.27
C LYS A 602 -21.85 -17.87 -11.43
N ILE A 603 -21.51 -16.74 -12.04
CA ILE A 603 -21.55 -15.42 -11.37
C ILE A 603 -22.54 -14.44 -12.01
N ASN A 604 -23.02 -14.77 -13.21
CA ASN A 604 -24.17 -14.16 -13.87
C ASN A 604 -24.76 -15.17 -14.88
N GLN A 605 -25.75 -14.75 -15.68
CA GLN A 605 -26.42 -15.61 -16.65
C GLN A 605 -25.48 -16.17 -17.74
N THR A 606 -24.39 -15.47 -18.02
CA THR A 606 -23.48 -15.75 -19.15
C THR A 606 -22.09 -16.22 -18.73
N GLU A 607 -21.62 -15.83 -17.54
CA GLU A 607 -20.25 -16.03 -17.09
C GLU A 607 -20.14 -17.19 -16.12
N ARG A 608 -19.20 -18.10 -16.45
CA ARG A 608 -18.84 -19.27 -15.66
C ARG A 608 -17.37 -19.15 -15.28
N VAL A 609 -17.08 -19.19 -13.99
CA VAL A 609 -15.72 -19.05 -13.46
C VAL A 609 -15.16 -20.43 -13.10
N PRO A 610 -14.06 -20.87 -13.73
CA PRO A 610 -13.37 -22.10 -13.37
C PRO A 610 -12.79 -22.05 -11.95
N LEU A 611 -12.86 -23.17 -11.23
CA LEU A 611 -12.37 -23.35 -9.86
C LEU A 611 -11.45 -24.57 -9.77
N ASN A 612 -10.48 -24.52 -8.86
CA ASN A 612 -9.90 -25.74 -8.31
C ASN A 612 -10.90 -26.34 -7.30
N PRO A 613 -11.30 -27.62 -7.43
CA PRO A 613 -12.19 -28.25 -6.45
C PRO A 613 -11.59 -28.20 -5.04
N ALA A 614 -12.35 -27.63 -4.10
CA ALA A 614 -11.92 -27.53 -2.72
C ALA A 614 -12.17 -28.84 -1.95
N ASN A 615 -13.17 -29.61 -2.40
CA ASN A 615 -13.58 -30.90 -1.82
C ASN A 615 -13.92 -30.80 -0.33
N TRP A 616 -14.58 -29.72 0.07
CA TRP A 616 -15.08 -29.58 1.45
C TRP A 616 -16.35 -30.38 1.63
N PHE A 617 -16.50 -30.98 2.80
CA PHE A 617 -17.65 -31.81 3.13
C PHE A 617 -18.11 -31.59 4.56
N TRP A 618 -19.38 -31.90 4.83
CA TRP A 618 -19.95 -31.80 6.18
C TRP A 618 -19.71 -33.08 6.96
N LEU A 619 -19.06 -32.99 8.12
CA LEU A 619 -19.08 -34.05 9.15
C LEU A 619 -20.37 -33.99 9.98
N TYR A 620 -20.92 -32.79 10.15
CA TYR A 620 -22.15 -32.52 10.89
C TYR A 620 -22.80 -31.24 10.37
N ARG A 621 -24.14 -31.18 10.43
CA ARG A 621 -24.94 -30.01 10.07
C ARG A 621 -26.33 -30.07 10.72
N SER A 622 -26.88 -28.95 11.18
CA SER A 622 -28.21 -28.85 11.82
C SER A 622 -28.94 -27.54 11.49
N GLY A 623 -30.24 -27.46 11.82
CA GLY A 623 -31.10 -26.28 11.61
C GLY A 623 -31.47 -26.03 10.14
N TRP A 624 -32.09 -27.00 9.47
CA TRP A 624 -32.21 -27.02 7.99
C TRP A 624 -33.51 -26.45 7.41
N TRP A 625 -33.33 -25.60 6.38
CA TRP A 625 -34.09 -25.53 5.11
C TRP A 625 -33.19 -25.15 3.89
N GLY A 626 -32.01 -25.76 3.71
CA GLY A 626 -31.17 -25.58 2.49
C GLY A 626 -29.65 -25.67 2.70
N GLU A 627 -28.82 -25.51 1.64
CA GLU A 627 -27.35 -25.77 1.59
C GLU A 627 -26.46 -24.95 2.56
N PHE A 628 -27.06 -24.15 3.45
CA PHE A 628 -26.43 -23.25 4.41
C PHE A 628 -27.04 -23.50 5.79
N PRO A 629 -26.48 -24.43 6.58
CA PRO A 629 -27.03 -24.79 7.89
C PRO A 629 -26.87 -23.67 8.93
N GLU A 630 -27.70 -23.69 9.97
CA GLU A 630 -27.53 -22.82 11.15
C GLU A 630 -26.24 -23.14 11.90
N GLU A 631 -25.91 -24.43 12.06
CA GLU A 631 -24.65 -24.89 12.65
C GLU A 631 -24.09 -26.04 11.82
N GLY A 632 -22.77 -26.10 11.67
CA GLY A 632 -22.11 -27.21 10.99
C GLY A 632 -20.66 -27.42 11.39
N VAL A 633 -20.16 -28.62 11.09
CA VAL A 633 -18.73 -28.97 11.13
C VAL A 633 -18.28 -29.28 9.71
N ILE A 634 -17.52 -28.34 9.13
CA ILE A 634 -16.88 -28.49 7.83
C ILE A 634 -15.58 -29.29 8.01
N ALA A 635 -15.25 -30.11 7.03
CA ALA A 635 -13.97 -30.77 6.93
C ALA A 635 -13.37 -30.73 5.53
N ARG A 636 -12.04 -30.85 5.48
CA ARG A 636 -11.27 -31.07 4.26
C ARG A 636 -10.22 -32.15 4.49
N GLN A 637 -10.21 -33.15 3.60
CA GLN A 637 -9.33 -34.30 3.69
C GLN A 637 -7.96 -33.96 3.08
N TYR A 638 -6.90 -34.40 3.76
CA TYR A 638 -5.54 -34.43 3.23
C TYR A 638 -5.05 -35.89 3.14
N SER A 639 -4.00 -36.13 2.35
CA SER A 639 -3.43 -37.47 2.17
C SER A 639 -2.96 -38.09 3.48
N GLU A 640 -2.46 -37.28 4.42
CA GLU A 640 -1.96 -37.74 5.72
C GLU A 640 -2.65 -37.04 6.90
N GLY A 641 -3.81 -36.43 6.69
CA GLY A 641 -4.49 -35.66 7.73
C GLY A 641 -5.92 -35.28 7.39
N LEU A 642 -6.54 -34.58 8.33
CA LEU A 642 -7.89 -34.04 8.21
C LEU A 642 -7.92 -32.70 8.92
N VAL A 643 -8.64 -31.74 8.35
CA VAL A 643 -8.86 -30.44 8.99
C VAL A 643 -10.34 -30.25 9.17
N VAL A 644 -10.74 -29.78 10.36
CA VAL A 644 -12.13 -29.59 10.74
C VAL A 644 -12.35 -28.22 11.35
N TYR A 645 -13.54 -27.65 11.15
CA TYR A 645 -13.94 -26.37 11.74
C TYR A 645 -15.43 -26.37 12.05
N ARG A 646 -15.79 -26.00 13.29
CA ARG A 646 -17.17 -25.87 13.76
C ARG A 646 -17.58 -24.40 13.76
N ALA A 647 -18.67 -24.06 13.11
CA ALA A 647 -19.22 -22.70 13.12
C ALA A 647 -20.75 -22.69 13.06
N THR A 648 -21.32 -21.53 13.39
CA THR A 648 -22.69 -21.16 13.07
C THR A 648 -22.74 -20.39 11.74
N ARG A 649 -23.93 -20.19 11.18
CA ARG A 649 -24.15 -19.41 9.96
C ARG A 649 -23.61 -17.98 10.08
N ILE A 650 -23.89 -17.36 11.23
CA ILE A 650 -23.55 -15.97 11.53
C ILE A 650 -22.06 -15.87 11.87
N HIS A 651 -21.45 -14.73 11.58
CA HIS A 651 -20.06 -14.43 11.95
C HIS A 651 -20.03 -13.69 13.29
N ASP A 652 -18.95 -13.83 14.05
CA ASP A 652 -18.71 -13.11 15.31
C ASP A 652 -19.84 -13.25 16.36
N ASP A 653 -20.62 -14.34 16.32
CA ASP A 653 -21.68 -14.60 17.31
C ASP A 653 -21.08 -14.87 18.71
N PRO A 654 -21.22 -13.94 19.69
CA PRO A 654 -20.61 -14.09 21.00
C PRO A 654 -21.15 -15.30 21.77
N HIS A 655 -22.41 -15.69 21.55
CA HIS A 655 -23.01 -16.82 22.26
C HIS A 655 -22.44 -18.16 21.80
N PHE A 656 -22.08 -18.25 20.52
CA PHE A 656 -21.57 -19.50 19.97
C PHE A 656 -20.21 -19.90 20.54
N PHE A 657 -19.39 -18.95 21.01
CA PHE A 657 -18.12 -19.26 21.70
C PHE A 657 -18.29 -20.12 22.95
N HIS A 658 -19.47 -20.04 23.58
CA HIS A 658 -19.86 -20.78 24.77
C HIS A 658 -20.80 -21.95 24.47
N ALA A 659 -21.06 -22.26 23.19
CA ALA A 659 -21.88 -23.40 22.82
C ALA A 659 -21.28 -24.71 23.34
N THR A 660 -22.15 -25.59 23.83
CA THR A 660 -21.76 -26.93 24.30
C THR A 660 -20.91 -27.63 23.24
N PRO A 661 -19.77 -28.26 23.61
CA PRO A 661 -18.95 -28.99 22.66
C PRO A 661 -19.76 -30.02 21.86
N ARG A 662 -19.50 -30.09 20.56
CA ARG A 662 -20.16 -31.04 19.66
C ARG A 662 -19.18 -32.17 19.37
N ARG A 663 -19.58 -33.39 19.74
CA ARG A 663 -18.88 -34.62 19.34
C ARG A 663 -19.29 -35.02 17.93
N VAL A 664 -18.30 -35.19 17.04
CA VAL A 664 -18.52 -35.65 15.67
C VAL A 664 -17.63 -36.85 15.34
N SER A 665 -18.16 -37.79 14.57
CA SER A 665 -17.41 -38.94 14.07
C SER A 665 -16.46 -38.54 12.95
N LEU A 666 -15.26 -39.09 12.96
CA LEU A 666 -14.23 -38.86 11.94
C LEU A 666 -14.27 -39.98 10.88
N PRO A 667 -13.89 -39.70 9.62
CA PRO A 667 -13.86 -40.69 8.52
C PRO A 667 -12.72 -41.71 8.65
N GLY A 668 -12.07 -41.80 9.80
CA GLY A 668 -10.88 -42.59 10.04
C GLY A 668 -10.34 -42.35 11.44
N GLU A 669 -9.12 -42.83 11.68
CA GLU A 669 -8.43 -42.68 12.96
C GLU A 669 -7.36 -41.60 12.85
N TYR A 670 -7.36 -40.67 13.79
CA TYR A 670 -6.58 -39.44 13.73
C TYR A 670 -6.02 -39.05 15.08
N GLN A 671 -4.94 -38.28 15.08
CA GLN A 671 -4.35 -37.65 16.26
C GLN A 671 -4.45 -36.13 16.12
N ARG A 672 -4.89 -35.43 17.17
CA ARG A 672 -4.90 -33.96 17.20
C ARG A 672 -3.46 -33.44 17.25
N VAL A 673 -3.18 -32.45 16.40
CA VAL A 673 -1.94 -31.69 16.47
C VAL A 673 -2.11 -30.60 17.52
N ASN A 674 -1.33 -30.69 18.59
CA ASN A 674 -1.33 -29.71 19.68
C ASN A 674 -0.48 -28.48 19.30
N VAL A 675 -0.64 -27.38 20.05
CA VAL A 675 0.03 -26.10 19.79
C VAL A 675 1.56 -26.23 19.79
N ASP A 676 2.10 -27.11 20.61
CA ASP A 676 3.53 -27.44 20.69
C ASP A 676 4.01 -28.44 19.61
N GLY A 677 3.13 -28.84 18.69
CA GLY A 677 3.40 -29.81 17.63
C GLY A 677 3.30 -31.27 18.06
N SER A 678 3.02 -31.56 19.34
CA SER A 678 2.81 -32.94 19.80
C SER A 678 1.50 -33.53 19.26
N LEU A 679 1.44 -34.86 19.16
CA LEU A 679 0.26 -35.58 18.68
C LEU A 679 -0.51 -36.19 19.86
N SER A 680 -1.82 -36.02 19.90
CA SER A 680 -2.68 -36.66 20.90
C SER A 680 -2.77 -38.17 20.71
N GLN A 681 -3.45 -38.86 21.63
CA GLN A 681 -3.87 -40.25 21.40
C GLN A 681 -4.75 -40.36 20.15
N PRO A 682 -4.70 -41.50 19.43
CA PRO A 682 -5.56 -41.75 18.28
C PRO A 682 -7.04 -41.76 18.67
N VAL A 683 -7.88 -41.09 17.88
CA VAL A 683 -9.32 -40.98 18.09
C VAL A 683 -10.09 -41.17 16.78
N ARG A 684 -11.34 -41.65 16.91
CA ARG A 684 -12.32 -41.76 15.80
C ARG A 684 -13.45 -40.75 15.91
N HIS A 685 -13.40 -39.90 16.93
CA HIS A 685 -14.34 -38.81 17.16
C HIS A 685 -13.56 -37.61 17.72
N ILE A 686 -14.05 -36.41 17.47
CA ILE A 686 -13.49 -35.18 18.02
C ILE A 686 -14.61 -34.37 18.68
N GLU A 687 -14.31 -33.72 19.78
CA GLU A 687 -15.18 -32.72 20.40
C GLU A 687 -14.70 -31.34 20.02
N LEU A 688 -15.62 -30.53 19.47
CA LEU A 688 -15.34 -29.17 19.00
C LEU A 688 -16.20 -28.17 19.75
N LYS A 689 -15.60 -27.16 20.36
CA LYS A 689 -16.27 -25.96 20.88
C LYS A 689 -16.74 -25.08 19.73
N GLY A 690 -17.60 -24.11 19.99
CA GLY A 690 -18.02 -23.18 18.95
C GLY A 690 -16.84 -22.36 18.42
N TYR A 691 -16.78 -22.18 17.10
CA TYR A 691 -15.65 -21.56 16.40
C TYR A 691 -14.30 -22.22 16.67
N GLU A 692 -14.27 -23.53 16.96
CA GLU A 692 -13.02 -24.28 17.09
C GLU A 692 -12.63 -24.92 15.75
N GLY A 693 -11.40 -24.65 15.32
CA GLY A 693 -10.73 -25.33 14.21
C GLY A 693 -9.64 -26.26 14.73
N VAL A 694 -9.52 -27.44 14.12
CA VAL A 694 -8.54 -28.45 14.52
C VAL A 694 -7.83 -29.05 13.31
N VAL A 695 -6.50 -29.16 13.43
CA VAL A 695 -5.64 -29.91 12.51
C VAL A 695 -5.41 -31.30 13.08
N LEU A 696 -5.65 -32.33 12.26
CA LEU A 696 -5.53 -33.73 12.63
C LEU A 696 -4.52 -34.44 11.73
N LYS A 697 -3.59 -35.19 12.32
CA LYS A 697 -2.69 -36.11 11.64
C LYS A 697 -3.36 -37.48 11.52
N ARG A 698 -3.33 -38.10 10.35
CA ARG A 698 -3.86 -39.46 10.16
C ARG A 698 -3.01 -40.46 10.94
N TYR A 699 -3.66 -41.32 11.72
CA TYR A 699 -3.00 -42.43 12.38
C TYR A 699 -2.89 -43.60 11.39
N PRO A 700 -1.69 -44.15 11.14
CA PRO A 700 -1.54 -45.28 10.22
C PRO A 700 -2.36 -46.47 10.72
N SER A 701 -3.32 -46.92 9.92
CA SER A 701 -3.96 -48.22 10.14
C SER A 701 -2.89 -49.31 9.99
N ARG A 702 -2.70 -50.13 11.03
CA ARG A 702 -1.84 -51.32 10.96
C ARG A 702 -2.31 -52.29 9.88
#